data_AF-A0A2K6FT69-F1
#
_entry.id   AF-A0A2K6FT69-F1
#
_cell.length_a   1.000
_cell.length_b   1.000
_cell.length_c   1.000
_cell.angle_alpha   90.00
_cell.angle_beta   90.00
_cell.angle_gamma   90.00
#
_symmetry.space_group_name_H-M   'P 1'
#
loop_
_entity.id
_entity.type
_entity.pdbx_description
1 polymer ?
#
loop_
_entity_poly.entity_id
_entity_poly.type
_entity_poly.pdbx_seq_one_letter_code
_entity_poly.pdbx_strand_id
1 'polypeptide(L)'
;MEEFLRSYSRLCKESGAEPQEAVLQQLHQLPRGRLDLATQSLTVDTCRALGKLLQTEALLRELVLSDCMLSEEGATLLFQGLCTNTVVRLLDLKGNNLQAAGAEALGKLLRQNKSIQSLTLEWNHLGACEDAFATFCGGLAANGALQQLDLRNNQISHKGAEELALALKGNASLQQLDLRWNNIGLLGGRALVNCLPSNRTLWRLDLVGNNVPGDILRAVESQARTHILSKEVQHLREEKSKQFLDLMETIDRQREEMARSSRASAVHVGQLQEALNERHSIINALKAKLQMTEAALALSEQKAQDLGELLVAAEQEQLSQSQRQAKERRLEQQEAAEWESKLLRDLSAANEKNLSLRNQVDELERKVKSQQEQLFLTRQELTNTLAELKMRAVQAEERLDMEKRRSRQSLEDAENLRLKEVEHMTRHLEESEQVMQERVQRLEATRLSLEEELSRVKAAALSQRSQAEEELIKARSQAHREEQQHLAHLEDKLRLLVLARDEAQSACLQQQQKVVEAQARAGQLSLQVDGLQRRLEELQQELSNKDQEKVAEVNRVRVELQEQNGRLQAELTAQEALREKAAALERQLKVLARDHREALRDRESENASLREKLRLKEAEIARIRDEEAQRASLLQSAVLAYVQGVPPRALSPPK
;
A
#
# COMPACT_ATOMS: atom_id res chain seq x y z
N MET A 1 12.35 -35.52 -25.61
CA MET A 1 11.02 -34.87 -25.61
C MET A 1 9.89 -35.88 -25.63
N GLU A 2 9.85 -36.88 -26.53
CA GLU A 2 8.79 -37.91 -26.49
C GLU A 2 8.74 -38.72 -25.19
N GLU A 3 9.89 -39.01 -24.58
CA GLU A 3 9.97 -39.74 -23.31
C GLU A 3 9.31 -38.98 -22.15
N PHE A 4 9.36 -37.64 -22.19
CA PHE A 4 8.75 -36.74 -21.21
C PHE A 4 7.22 -36.82 -21.28
N LEU A 5 6.66 -36.72 -22.49
CA LEU A 5 5.23 -36.87 -22.76
C LEU A 5 4.70 -38.24 -22.34
N ARG A 6 5.45 -39.30 -22.64
CA ARG A 6 5.09 -40.67 -22.24
C ARG A 6 5.14 -40.82 -20.72
N SER A 7 6.12 -40.23 -20.05
CA SER A 7 6.25 -40.27 -18.59
C SER A 7 5.12 -39.51 -17.90
N TYR A 8 4.79 -38.30 -18.35
CA TYR A 8 3.65 -37.55 -17.86
C TYR A 8 2.33 -38.31 -18.06
N SER A 9 2.09 -38.82 -19.28
CA SER A 9 0.88 -39.59 -19.57
C SER A 9 0.76 -40.87 -18.74
N ARG A 10 1.89 -41.52 -18.45
CA ARG A 10 1.94 -42.71 -17.58
C ARG A 10 1.62 -42.33 -16.13
N LEU A 11 2.24 -41.26 -15.61
CA LEU A 11 2.02 -40.79 -14.25
C LEU A 11 0.56 -40.35 -14.03
N CYS A 12 -0.06 -39.68 -15.00
CA CYS A 12 -1.48 -39.34 -14.94
C CYS A 12 -2.37 -40.60 -14.84
N LYS A 13 -2.09 -41.62 -15.67
CA LYS A 13 -2.80 -42.90 -15.62
C LYS A 13 -2.61 -43.64 -14.29
N GLU A 14 -1.39 -43.63 -13.73
CA GLU A 14 -1.09 -44.21 -12.41
C GLU A 14 -1.85 -43.51 -11.28
N SER A 15 -2.11 -42.21 -11.41
CA SER A 15 -2.97 -41.46 -10.48
C SER A 15 -4.47 -41.56 -10.78
N GLY A 16 -4.89 -42.32 -11.80
CA GLY A 16 -6.30 -42.46 -12.18
C GLY A 16 -6.91 -41.22 -12.85
N ALA A 17 -6.08 -40.32 -13.38
CA ALA A 17 -6.51 -39.08 -14.01
C ALA A 17 -6.18 -39.05 -15.52
N GLU A 18 -7.03 -38.39 -16.30
CA GLU A 18 -6.74 -38.13 -17.71
C GLU A 18 -5.73 -36.98 -17.83
N PRO A 19 -4.66 -37.14 -18.65
CA PRO A 19 -3.68 -36.08 -18.85
C PRO A 19 -4.34 -34.88 -19.53
N GLN A 20 -4.21 -33.70 -18.94
CA GLN A 20 -4.75 -32.47 -19.50
C GLN A 20 -4.09 -32.15 -20.85
N GLU A 21 -4.90 -31.91 -21.87
CA GLU A 21 -4.44 -31.67 -23.24
C GLU A 21 -3.56 -30.41 -23.33
N ALA A 22 -3.88 -29.38 -22.54
CA ALA A 22 -3.11 -28.13 -22.48
C ALA A 22 -1.68 -28.35 -21.96
N VAL A 23 -1.49 -29.28 -21.01
CA VAL A 23 -0.17 -29.67 -20.53
C VAL A 23 0.55 -30.49 -21.61
N LEU A 24 -0.12 -31.47 -22.21
CA LEU A 24 0.46 -32.28 -23.29
C LEU A 24 0.96 -31.44 -24.48
N GLN A 25 0.22 -30.41 -24.88
CA GLN A 25 0.62 -29.51 -25.97
C GLN A 25 1.91 -28.75 -25.63
N GLN A 26 2.04 -28.25 -24.40
CA GLN A 26 3.24 -27.53 -23.93
C GLN A 26 4.43 -28.46 -23.71
N LEU A 27 4.19 -29.71 -23.30
CA LEU A 27 5.25 -30.72 -23.19
C LEU A 27 5.79 -31.17 -24.56
N HIS A 28 4.98 -31.04 -25.62
CA HIS A 28 5.41 -31.28 -26.99
C HIS A 28 6.35 -30.19 -27.51
N GLN A 29 6.15 -28.96 -27.04
CA GLN A 29 6.90 -27.78 -27.42
C GLN A 29 7.62 -27.26 -26.18
N LEU A 30 8.75 -27.88 -25.80
CA LEU A 30 9.63 -27.39 -24.72
C LEU A 30 10.75 -26.53 -25.32
N PRO A 31 10.51 -25.24 -25.65
CA PRO A 31 11.58 -24.37 -26.12
C PRO A 31 12.59 -24.20 -24.98
N ARG A 32 13.81 -24.72 -25.19
CA ARG A 32 14.97 -24.49 -24.31
C ARG A 32 14.79 -24.92 -22.85
N GLY A 33 13.93 -25.91 -22.58
CA GLY A 33 13.71 -26.44 -21.23
C GLY A 33 12.83 -25.56 -20.34
N ARG A 34 12.00 -24.70 -20.94
CA ARG A 34 10.94 -23.96 -20.25
C ARG A 34 9.60 -24.66 -20.42
N LEU A 35 8.88 -24.86 -19.31
CA LEU A 35 7.49 -25.31 -19.29
C LEU A 35 6.60 -24.16 -18.85
N ASP A 36 5.78 -23.68 -19.77
CA ASP A 36 4.84 -22.59 -19.53
C ASP A 36 3.41 -23.11 -19.56
N LEU A 37 2.77 -23.09 -18.39
CA LEU A 37 1.37 -23.48 -18.20
C LEU A 37 0.55 -22.29 -17.70
N ALA A 38 1.02 -21.05 -17.88
CA ALA A 38 0.33 -19.88 -17.39
C ALA A 38 -1.13 -19.85 -17.87
N THR A 39 -2.04 -19.38 -17.00
CA THR A 39 -3.50 -19.28 -17.20
C THR A 39 -4.26 -20.61 -17.34
N GLN A 40 -3.57 -21.76 -17.24
CA GLN A 40 -4.22 -23.07 -17.27
C GLN A 40 -4.66 -23.50 -15.87
N SER A 41 -5.92 -23.92 -15.72
CA SER A 41 -6.42 -24.45 -14.45
C SER A 41 -5.89 -25.88 -14.20
N LEU A 42 -4.90 -26.01 -13.32
CA LEU A 42 -4.27 -27.29 -13.03
C LEU A 42 -5.03 -28.03 -11.92
N THR A 43 -5.45 -29.26 -12.19
CA THR A 43 -6.09 -30.12 -11.18
C THR A 43 -5.05 -30.67 -10.18
N VAL A 44 -5.52 -31.11 -9.01
CA VAL A 44 -4.66 -31.76 -7.99
C VAL A 44 -3.91 -32.95 -8.57
N ASP A 45 -4.57 -33.77 -9.39
CA ASP A 45 -3.95 -34.94 -10.01
C ASP A 45 -2.89 -34.55 -11.04
N THR A 46 -3.15 -33.49 -11.80
CA THR A 46 -2.15 -32.91 -12.71
C THR A 46 -0.93 -32.42 -11.95
N CYS A 47 -1.12 -31.71 -10.84
CA CYS A 47 -0.04 -31.26 -9.98
C CYS A 47 0.73 -32.42 -9.35
N ARG A 48 0.04 -33.52 -8.98
CA ARG A 48 0.66 -34.75 -8.47
C ARG A 48 1.54 -35.41 -9.53
N ALA A 49 1.03 -35.55 -10.75
CA ALA A 49 1.77 -36.12 -11.87
C ALA A 49 2.98 -35.24 -12.23
N LEU A 50 2.80 -33.92 -12.31
CA LEU A 50 3.88 -32.95 -12.56
C LEU A 50 4.92 -32.97 -11.43
N GLY A 51 4.51 -33.01 -10.17
CA GLY A 51 5.41 -33.10 -9.02
C GLY A 51 6.31 -34.33 -9.10
N LYS A 52 5.73 -35.52 -9.37
CA LYS A 52 6.50 -36.75 -9.56
C LYS A 52 7.43 -36.66 -10.77
N LEU A 53 6.95 -36.11 -11.88
CA LEU A 53 7.75 -35.92 -13.09
C LEU A 53 8.96 -35.04 -12.78
N LEU A 54 8.74 -33.88 -12.17
CA LEU A 54 9.80 -32.94 -11.81
C LEU A 54 10.86 -33.54 -10.87
N GLN A 55 10.59 -34.61 -10.12
CA GLN A 55 11.64 -35.26 -9.31
C GLN A 55 12.77 -35.86 -10.17
N THR A 56 12.41 -36.47 -11.30
CA THR A 56 13.35 -37.18 -12.18
C THR A 56 13.87 -36.34 -13.32
N GLU A 57 13.24 -35.19 -13.58
CA GLU A 57 13.51 -34.41 -14.79
C GLU A 57 14.77 -33.57 -14.72
N ALA A 58 15.64 -33.78 -15.73
CA ALA A 58 16.96 -33.18 -15.81
C ALA A 58 17.08 -32.03 -16.83
N LEU A 59 16.03 -31.76 -17.62
CA LEU A 59 16.08 -30.81 -18.73
C LEU A 59 15.33 -29.50 -18.45
N LEU A 60 14.40 -29.50 -17.49
CA LEU A 60 13.50 -28.38 -17.24
C LEU A 60 14.16 -27.37 -16.29
N ARG A 61 14.48 -26.19 -16.82
CA ARG A 61 15.15 -25.10 -16.09
C ARG A 61 14.18 -24.02 -15.62
N GLU A 62 13.09 -23.83 -16.35
CA GLU A 62 12.12 -22.76 -16.08
C GLU A 62 10.71 -23.37 -16.00
N LEU A 63 10.02 -23.12 -14.90
CA LEU A 63 8.65 -23.58 -14.67
C LEU A 63 7.76 -22.36 -14.43
N VAL A 64 6.83 -22.09 -15.34
CA VAL A 64 5.91 -20.96 -15.27
C VAL A 64 4.50 -21.49 -15.05
N LEU A 65 3.95 -21.20 -13.88
CA LEU A 65 2.65 -21.64 -13.39
C LEU A 65 1.82 -20.42 -12.95
N SER A 66 1.89 -19.32 -13.69
CA SER A 66 1.20 -18.08 -13.34
C SER A 66 -0.30 -18.18 -13.59
N ASP A 67 -1.14 -17.71 -12.65
CA ASP A 67 -2.59 -17.70 -12.74
C ASP A 67 -3.20 -19.10 -13.04
N CYS A 68 -2.62 -20.15 -12.46
CA CYS A 68 -3.02 -21.54 -12.68
C CYS A 68 -4.09 -22.06 -11.70
N MET A 69 -4.55 -21.21 -10.77
CA MET A 69 -5.50 -21.58 -9.70
C MET A 69 -5.08 -22.83 -8.93
N LEU A 70 -3.77 -22.95 -8.63
CA LEU A 70 -3.24 -24.09 -7.88
C LEU A 70 -3.92 -24.19 -6.51
N SER A 71 -4.63 -25.29 -6.26
CA SER A 71 -5.11 -25.58 -4.90
C SER A 71 -3.93 -25.77 -3.95
N GLU A 72 -4.11 -25.47 -2.66
CA GLU A 72 -3.04 -25.63 -1.66
C GLU A 72 -2.49 -27.06 -1.60
N GLU A 73 -3.36 -28.07 -1.79
CA GLU A 73 -2.95 -29.47 -1.89
C GLU A 73 -2.12 -29.74 -3.16
N GLY A 74 -2.58 -29.25 -4.31
CA GLY A 74 -1.86 -29.38 -5.58
C GLY A 74 -0.48 -28.73 -5.54
N ALA A 75 -0.39 -27.52 -4.99
CA ALA A 75 0.86 -26.80 -4.79
C ALA A 75 1.82 -27.57 -3.86
N THR A 76 1.31 -28.13 -2.76
CA THR A 76 2.12 -28.94 -1.83
C THR A 76 2.73 -30.16 -2.52
N LEU A 77 1.97 -30.85 -3.37
CA LEU A 77 2.46 -32.00 -4.13
C LEU A 77 3.51 -31.61 -5.18
N LEU A 78 3.31 -30.47 -5.85
CA LEU A 78 4.30 -29.88 -6.77
C LEU A 78 5.60 -29.55 -6.04
N PHE A 79 5.54 -28.91 -4.87
CA PHE A 79 6.71 -28.52 -4.09
C PHE A 79 7.46 -29.73 -3.53
N GLN A 80 6.77 -30.79 -3.12
CA GLN A 80 7.42 -32.05 -2.74
C GLN A 80 8.26 -32.63 -3.89
N GLY A 81 7.79 -32.49 -5.13
CA GLY A 81 8.56 -32.85 -6.32
C GLY A 81 9.81 -31.99 -6.53
N LEU A 82 9.64 -30.69 -6.36
CA LEU A 82 10.72 -29.71 -6.53
C LEU A 82 11.77 -29.76 -5.41
N CYS A 83 11.46 -30.28 -4.22
CA CYS A 83 12.42 -30.43 -3.13
C CYS A 83 13.68 -31.21 -3.53
N THR A 84 13.51 -32.27 -4.32
CA THR A 84 14.62 -33.12 -4.80
C THR A 84 15.16 -32.70 -6.16
N ASN A 85 14.43 -31.84 -6.89
CA ASN A 85 14.88 -31.38 -8.19
C ASN A 85 16.12 -30.47 -8.07
N THR A 86 17.11 -30.70 -8.92
CA THR A 86 18.38 -29.94 -8.90
C THR A 86 18.59 -29.07 -10.13
N VAL A 87 17.63 -29.04 -11.06
CA VAL A 87 17.77 -28.42 -12.38
C VAL A 87 16.97 -27.14 -12.51
N VAL A 88 15.75 -27.09 -11.96
CA VAL A 88 14.87 -25.92 -12.04
C VAL A 88 15.55 -24.73 -11.37
N ARG A 89 15.72 -23.65 -12.13
CA ARG A 89 16.33 -22.39 -11.72
C ARG A 89 15.30 -21.28 -11.54
N LEU A 90 14.27 -21.24 -12.38
CA LEU A 90 13.21 -20.24 -12.32
C LEU A 90 11.87 -20.91 -12.05
N LEU A 91 11.17 -20.43 -11.02
CA LEU A 91 9.83 -20.86 -10.67
C LEU A 91 8.91 -19.63 -10.57
N ASP A 92 7.93 -19.55 -11.46
CA ASP A 92 6.89 -18.53 -11.42
C ASP A 92 5.58 -19.14 -10.95
N LEU A 93 5.07 -18.64 -9.83
CA LEU A 93 3.85 -19.06 -9.17
C LEU A 93 2.89 -17.88 -8.95
N LYS A 94 3.02 -16.82 -9.75
CA LYS A 94 2.16 -15.63 -9.64
C LYS A 94 0.66 -16.01 -9.66
N GLY A 95 -0.15 -15.37 -8.82
CA GLY A 95 -1.61 -15.43 -8.90
C GLY A 95 -2.23 -16.79 -8.57
N ASN A 96 -1.59 -17.60 -7.73
CA ASN A 96 -2.10 -18.92 -7.34
C ASN A 96 -2.79 -18.97 -5.98
N ASN A 97 -2.91 -17.85 -5.26
CA ASN A 97 -3.60 -17.77 -3.97
C ASN A 97 -3.17 -18.89 -2.97
N LEU A 98 -1.86 -19.10 -2.84
CA LEU A 98 -1.27 -20.19 -2.04
C LEU A 98 -1.51 -20.09 -0.52
N GLN A 99 -1.87 -18.91 0.00
CA GLN A 99 -2.26 -18.66 1.40
C GLN A 99 -1.30 -19.31 2.42
N ALA A 100 -1.82 -19.89 3.50
CA ALA A 100 -1.02 -20.34 4.64
C ALA A 100 -0.36 -21.71 4.39
N ALA A 101 -1.11 -22.70 3.90
CA ALA A 101 -0.53 -24.04 3.70
C ALA A 101 0.52 -24.02 2.58
N GLY A 102 0.29 -23.23 1.52
CA GLY A 102 1.26 -23.00 0.47
C GLY A 102 2.52 -22.27 0.96
N ALA A 103 2.40 -21.30 1.87
CA ALA A 103 3.57 -20.63 2.48
C ALA A 103 4.44 -21.61 3.29
N GLU A 104 3.84 -22.50 4.10
CA GLU A 104 4.59 -23.53 4.82
C GLU A 104 5.29 -24.51 3.88
N ALA A 105 4.59 -24.95 2.82
CA ALA A 105 5.13 -25.85 1.83
C ALA A 105 6.29 -25.20 1.04
N LEU A 106 6.19 -23.91 0.70
CA LEU A 106 7.28 -23.13 0.13
C LEU A 106 8.47 -23.00 1.10
N GLY A 107 8.22 -22.81 2.39
CA GLY A 107 9.29 -22.79 3.41
C GLY A 107 10.08 -24.10 3.46
N LYS A 108 9.38 -25.24 3.36
CA LYS A 108 10.00 -26.57 3.26
C LYS A 108 10.79 -26.72 1.95
N LEU A 109 10.22 -26.27 0.83
CA LEU A 109 10.88 -26.26 -0.47
C LEU A 109 12.18 -25.46 -0.43
N LEU A 110 12.16 -24.21 0.06
CA LEU A 110 13.34 -23.35 0.14
C LEU A 110 14.42 -23.91 1.07
N ARG A 111 14.03 -24.61 2.14
CA ARG A 111 15.00 -25.23 3.05
C ARG A 111 15.78 -26.36 2.35
N GLN A 112 15.11 -27.17 1.54
CA GLN A 112 15.69 -28.36 0.90
C GLN A 112 16.30 -28.08 -0.47
N ASN A 113 15.57 -27.38 -1.33
CA ASN A 113 15.99 -27.10 -2.70
C ASN A 113 17.12 -26.05 -2.72
N LYS A 114 18.21 -26.37 -3.44
CA LYS A 114 19.37 -25.49 -3.66
C LYS A 114 19.61 -25.20 -5.15
N SER A 115 18.62 -25.42 -6.01
CA SER A 115 18.72 -25.16 -7.46
C SER A 115 18.03 -23.87 -7.88
N ILE A 116 16.88 -23.55 -7.27
CA ILE A 116 16.04 -22.41 -7.63
C ILE A 116 16.79 -21.11 -7.28
N GLN A 117 16.94 -20.26 -8.29
CA GLN A 117 17.61 -18.96 -8.23
C GLN A 117 16.63 -17.80 -8.32
N SER A 118 15.51 -17.97 -9.02
CA SER A 118 14.47 -16.95 -9.18
C SER A 118 13.10 -17.52 -8.81
N LEU A 119 12.42 -16.86 -7.89
CA LEU A 119 11.10 -17.27 -7.41
C LEU A 119 10.12 -16.09 -7.46
N THR A 120 9.07 -16.22 -8.27
CA THR A 120 8.00 -15.22 -8.39
C THR A 120 6.75 -15.68 -7.66
N LEU A 121 6.34 -14.92 -6.65
CA LEU A 121 5.19 -15.23 -5.79
C LEU A 121 4.17 -14.08 -5.73
N GLU A 122 4.17 -13.18 -6.71
CA GLU A 122 3.23 -12.07 -6.76
C GLU A 122 1.76 -12.56 -6.63
N TRP A 123 0.90 -11.89 -5.86
CA TRP A 123 -0.53 -12.24 -5.68
C TRP A 123 -0.80 -13.66 -5.10
N ASN A 124 -0.13 -14.03 -4.00
CA ASN A 124 -0.34 -15.33 -3.35
C ASN A 124 -0.85 -15.29 -1.90
N HIS A 125 -1.06 -14.10 -1.34
CA HIS A 125 -1.57 -13.94 0.04
C HIS A 125 -0.74 -14.68 1.11
N LEU A 126 0.57 -14.84 0.90
CA LEU A 126 1.44 -15.60 1.80
C LEU A 126 1.53 -14.99 3.22
N GLY A 127 1.33 -13.67 3.33
CA GLY A 127 1.32 -12.94 4.60
C GLY A 127 -0.01 -13.00 5.36
N ALA A 128 -1.02 -13.74 4.87
CA ALA A 128 -2.32 -13.86 5.54
C ALA A 128 -2.23 -14.54 6.92
N CYS A 129 -1.26 -15.45 7.11
CA CYS A 129 -0.99 -16.10 8.38
C CYS A 129 0.47 -15.88 8.78
N GLU A 130 0.69 -15.26 9.94
CA GLU A 130 2.02 -14.87 10.42
C GLU A 130 2.91 -16.09 10.70
N ASP A 131 2.36 -17.16 11.28
CA ASP A 131 3.10 -18.39 11.62
C ASP A 131 3.57 -19.16 10.36
N ALA A 132 2.69 -19.23 9.35
CA ALA A 132 3.01 -19.85 8.08
C ALA A 132 4.09 -19.05 7.33
N PHE A 133 3.99 -17.71 7.36
CA PHE A 133 4.99 -16.84 6.77
C PHE A 133 6.33 -16.88 7.52
N ALA A 134 6.33 -17.05 8.85
CA ALA A 134 7.55 -17.27 9.62
C ALA A 134 8.25 -18.58 9.20
N THR A 135 7.48 -19.64 8.90
CA THR A 135 8.03 -20.89 8.35
C THR A 135 8.67 -20.68 6.99
N PHE A 136 8.05 -19.89 6.12
CA PHE A 136 8.63 -19.45 4.85
C PHE A 136 9.94 -18.69 5.05
N CYS A 137 9.96 -17.71 5.97
CA CYS A 137 11.15 -16.93 6.32
C CYS A 137 12.29 -17.81 6.86
N GLY A 138 11.97 -18.79 7.72
CA GLY A 138 12.96 -19.76 8.21
C GLY A 138 13.52 -20.65 7.10
N GLY A 139 12.72 -21.00 6.09
CA GLY A 139 13.18 -21.66 4.87
C GLY A 139 14.12 -20.78 4.04
N LEU A 140 13.75 -19.51 3.86
CA LEU A 140 14.55 -18.51 3.15
C LEU A 140 15.91 -18.28 3.84
N ALA A 141 15.95 -18.17 5.16
CA ALA A 141 17.19 -17.98 5.93
C ALA A 141 18.21 -19.11 5.69
N ALA A 142 17.73 -20.35 5.53
CA ALA A 142 18.55 -21.53 5.28
C ALA A 142 18.85 -21.77 3.78
N ASN A 143 18.22 -21.01 2.88
CA ASN A 143 18.44 -21.14 1.45
C ASN A 143 19.72 -20.39 1.03
N GLY A 144 20.61 -21.07 0.31
CA GLY A 144 21.87 -20.52 -0.20
C GLY A 144 21.96 -20.42 -1.71
N ALA A 145 20.84 -20.63 -2.43
CA ALA A 145 20.78 -20.64 -3.89
C ALA A 145 19.88 -19.56 -4.47
N LEU A 146 18.83 -19.15 -3.76
CA LEU A 146 17.87 -18.16 -4.21
C LEU A 146 18.53 -16.78 -4.29
N GLN A 147 18.44 -16.14 -5.45
CA GLN A 147 19.05 -14.84 -5.75
C GLN A 147 17.98 -13.75 -5.96
N GLN A 148 16.84 -14.11 -6.56
CA GLN A 148 15.75 -13.18 -6.85
C GLN A 148 14.46 -13.71 -6.25
N LEU A 149 13.78 -12.87 -5.47
CA LEU A 149 12.51 -13.19 -4.83
C LEU A 149 11.53 -12.04 -5.02
N ASP A 150 10.39 -12.34 -5.62
CA ASP A 150 9.28 -11.40 -5.77
C ASP A 150 8.11 -11.79 -4.88
N LEU A 151 7.83 -10.93 -3.89
CA LEU A 151 6.76 -11.05 -2.91
C LEU A 151 5.73 -9.92 -3.02
N ARG A 152 5.59 -9.30 -4.18
CA ARG A 152 4.60 -8.24 -4.40
C ARG A 152 3.16 -8.70 -4.12
N ASN A 153 2.32 -7.83 -3.56
CA ASN A 153 0.90 -8.15 -3.27
C ASN A 153 0.69 -9.48 -2.50
N ASN A 154 1.46 -9.71 -1.44
CA ASN A 154 1.32 -10.90 -0.59
C ASN A 154 0.69 -10.63 0.77
N GLN A 155 0.16 -9.43 1.02
CA GLN A 155 -0.42 -9.02 2.30
C GLN A 155 0.53 -9.18 3.51
N ILE A 156 1.83 -9.01 3.29
CA ILE A 156 2.83 -9.12 4.37
C ILE A 156 2.61 -7.99 5.39
N SER A 157 2.39 -8.35 6.66
CA SER A 157 2.22 -7.43 7.78
C SER A 157 3.56 -6.91 8.32
N HIS A 158 3.51 -5.94 9.23
CA HIS A 158 4.71 -5.44 9.93
C HIS A 158 5.48 -6.55 10.68
N LYS A 159 4.80 -7.52 11.28
CA LYS A 159 5.44 -8.68 11.92
C LYS A 159 6.05 -9.64 10.90
N GLY A 160 5.35 -9.89 9.79
CA GLY A 160 5.92 -10.67 8.70
C GLY A 160 7.21 -10.04 8.16
N ALA A 161 7.27 -8.71 8.08
CA ALA A 161 8.49 -8.00 7.71
C ALA A 161 9.61 -8.08 8.75
N GLU A 162 9.30 -8.18 10.05
CA GLU A 162 10.29 -8.44 11.10
C GLU A 162 10.91 -9.84 10.95
N GLU A 163 10.09 -10.86 10.72
CA GLU A 163 10.55 -12.22 10.43
C GLU A 163 11.40 -12.28 9.16
N LEU A 164 10.99 -11.55 8.12
CA LEU A 164 11.76 -11.44 6.89
C LEU A 164 13.11 -10.75 7.15
N ALA A 165 13.13 -9.69 7.96
CA ALA A 165 14.36 -9.00 8.34
C ALA A 165 15.32 -9.93 9.11
N LEU A 166 14.79 -10.79 9.99
CA LEU A 166 15.58 -11.83 10.68
C LEU A 166 16.15 -12.86 9.69
N ALA A 167 15.32 -13.34 8.75
CA ALA A 167 15.76 -14.27 7.72
C ALA A 167 16.85 -13.67 6.82
N LEU A 168 16.70 -12.40 6.45
CA LEU A 168 17.70 -11.67 5.65
C LEU A 168 19.04 -11.52 6.37
N LYS A 169 19.09 -11.42 7.70
CA LYS A 169 20.39 -11.38 8.41
C LYS A 169 21.20 -12.66 8.22
N GLY A 170 20.53 -13.82 8.13
CA GLY A 170 21.17 -15.12 7.95
C GLY A 170 21.35 -15.53 6.49
N ASN A 171 20.55 -14.99 5.57
CA ASN A 171 20.62 -15.35 4.17
C ASN A 171 21.85 -14.71 3.48
N ALA A 172 22.63 -15.55 2.79
CA ALA A 172 23.86 -15.15 2.11
C ALA A 172 23.82 -15.34 0.58
N SER A 173 22.63 -15.53 -0.02
CA SER A 173 22.49 -15.73 -1.47
C SER A 173 21.55 -14.74 -2.15
N LEU A 174 20.57 -14.22 -1.42
CA LEU A 174 19.53 -13.35 -1.95
C LEU A 174 20.12 -11.99 -2.32
N GLN A 175 19.85 -11.56 -3.55
CA GLN A 175 20.40 -10.35 -4.15
C GLN A 175 19.32 -9.30 -4.42
N GLN A 176 18.15 -9.74 -4.87
CA GLN A 176 17.02 -8.89 -5.19
C GLN A 176 15.76 -9.39 -4.47
N LEU A 177 15.10 -8.47 -3.78
CA LEU A 177 13.86 -8.72 -3.05
C LEU A 177 12.84 -7.62 -3.38
N ASP A 178 11.73 -8.03 -3.98
CA ASP A 178 10.62 -7.12 -4.27
C ASP A 178 9.49 -7.34 -3.26
N LEU A 179 9.17 -6.30 -2.50
CA LEU A 179 8.13 -6.31 -1.49
C LEU A 179 7.04 -5.28 -1.80
N ARG A 180 6.96 -4.73 -3.02
CA ARG A 180 5.99 -3.67 -3.34
C ARG A 180 4.56 -4.12 -3.07
N TRP A 181 3.73 -3.15 -2.68
CA TRP A 181 2.29 -3.36 -2.48
C TRP A 181 1.97 -4.42 -1.40
N ASN A 182 2.66 -4.37 -0.26
CA ASN A 182 2.30 -5.12 0.96
C ASN A 182 1.86 -4.16 2.08
N ASN A 183 1.65 -4.66 3.31
CA ASN A 183 1.23 -3.86 4.46
C ASN A 183 2.31 -3.83 5.57
N ILE A 184 3.55 -3.60 5.16
CA ILE A 184 4.74 -3.62 6.03
C ILE A 184 4.70 -2.52 7.10
N GLY A 185 4.24 -1.31 6.73
CA GLY A 185 4.13 -0.17 7.63
C GLY A 185 5.47 0.32 8.21
N LEU A 186 5.39 1.27 9.14
CA LEU A 186 6.58 1.92 9.75
C LEU A 186 7.50 0.94 10.48
N LEU A 187 6.93 0.04 11.31
CA LEU A 187 7.70 -0.87 12.15
C LEU A 187 8.47 -1.91 11.31
N GLY A 188 7.79 -2.54 10.35
CA GLY A 188 8.41 -3.47 9.42
C GLY A 188 9.48 -2.79 8.55
N GLY A 189 9.22 -1.55 8.09
CA GLY A 189 10.21 -0.77 7.34
C GLY A 189 11.48 -0.49 8.14
N ARG A 190 11.36 -0.18 9.45
CA ARG A 190 12.52 -0.03 10.34
C ARG A 190 13.27 -1.34 10.54
N ALA A 191 12.56 -2.45 10.70
CA ALA A 191 13.19 -3.77 10.85
C ALA A 191 14.05 -4.13 9.63
N LEU A 192 13.54 -3.86 8.43
CA LEU A 192 14.27 -4.07 7.17
C LEU A 192 15.49 -3.15 7.06
N VAL A 193 15.37 -1.84 7.36
CA VAL A 193 16.55 -0.95 7.37
C VAL A 193 17.63 -1.43 8.34
N ASN A 194 17.23 -1.91 9.52
CA ASN A 194 18.17 -2.36 10.53
C ASN A 194 18.87 -3.68 10.17
N CYS A 195 18.30 -4.51 9.28
CA CYS A 195 18.93 -5.76 8.85
C CYS A 195 19.90 -5.58 7.67
N LEU A 196 19.70 -4.57 6.82
CA LEU A 196 20.53 -4.32 5.64
C LEU A 196 22.04 -4.23 5.94
N PRO A 197 22.52 -3.59 7.03
CA PRO A 197 23.95 -3.56 7.34
C PRO A 197 24.56 -4.93 7.64
N SER A 198 23.75 -5.90 8.08
CA SER A 198 24.20 -7.26 8.39
C SER A 198 24.18 -8.18 7.17
N ASN A 199 23.24 -7.95 6.23
CA ASN A 199 23.16 -8.73 5.01
C ASN A 199 24.18 -8.22 3.98
N ARG A 200 25.03 -9.13 3.47
CA ARG A 200 26.12 -8.78 2.54
C ARG A 200 25.78 -9.02 1.07
N THR A 201 24.63 -9.59 0.74
CA THR A 201 24.28 -10.03 -0.62
C THR A 201 23.18 -9.23 -1.25
N LEU A 202 22.21 -8.76 -0.46
CA LEU A 202 21.06 -8.02 -0.93
C LEU A 202 21.46 -6.62 -1.39
N TRP A 203 21.21 -6.32 -2.66
CA TRP A 203 21.54 -5.03 -3.26
C TRP A 203 20.32 -4.31 -3.85
N ARG A 204 19.21 -5.02 -4.08
CA ARG A 204 17.93 -4.43 -4.47
C ARG A 204 16.84 -4.83 -3.48
N LEU A 205 16.20 -3.84 -2.89
CA LEU A 205 15.05 -4.00 -1.99
C LEU A 205 13.99 -2.96 -2.36
N ASP A 206 12.88 -3.41 -2.96
CA ASP A 206 11.79 -2.52 -3.39
C ASP A 206 10.64 -2.54 -2.39
N LEU A 207 10.32 -1.37 -1.82
CA LEU A 207 9.30 -1.21 -0.77
C LEU A 207 8.15 -0.27 -1.15
N VAL A 208 8.02 0.10 -2.42
CA VAL A 208 6.98 1.03 -2.90
C VAL A 208 5.58 0.51 -2.58
N GLY A 209 4.71 1.38 -2.06
CA GLY A 209 3.30 1.04 -1.75
C GLY A 209 3.09 0.20 -0.50
N ASN A 210 4.01 0.29 0.48
CA ASN A 210 3.94 -0.42 1.77
C ASN A 210 3.49 0.42 2.98
N ASN A 211 2.99 1.63 2.74
CA ASN A 211 2.72 2.62 3.79
C ASN A 211 3.95 2.90 4.70
N VAL A 212 5.15 2.80 4.13
CA VAL A 212 6.42 3.10 4.80
C VAL A 212 6.74 4.59 4.59
N PRO A 213 7.11 5.35 5.64
CA PRO A 213 7.49 6.75 5.48
C PRO A 213 8.66 6.95 4.51
N GLY A 214 8.62 8.05 3.75
CA GLY A 214 9.60 8.35 2.70
C GLY A 214 11.05 8.41 3.20
N ASP A 215 11.29 8.76 4.47
CA ASP A 215 12.63 8.80 5.06
C ASP A 215 13.26 7.41 5.16
N ILE A 216 12.45 6.39 5.50
CA ILE A 216 12.88 5.00 5.58
C ILE A 216 13.13 4.45 4.18
N LEU A 217 12.27 4.77 3.21
CA LEU A 217 12.48 4.38 1.81
C LEU A 217 13.80 4.93 1.27
N ARG A 218 14.10 6.21 1.55
CA ARG A 218 15.39 6.83 1.19
C ARG A 218 16.57 6.17 1.90
N ALA A 219 16.41 5.79 3.18
CA ALA A 219 17.46 5.08 3.91
C ALA A 219 17.76 3.70 3.31
N VAL A 220 16.72 2.94 2.92
CA VAL A 220 16.87 1.65 2.22
C VAL A 220 17.59 1.83 0.88
N GLU A 221 17.14 2.77 0.06
CA GLU A 221 17.77 3.05 -1.24
C GLU A 221 19.23 3.49 -1.09
N SER A 222 19.51 4.36 -0.11
CA SER A 222 20.87 4.82 0.17
C SER A 222 21.77 3.68 0.63
N GLN A 223 21.31 2.84 1.57
CA GLN A 223 22.10 1.72 2.08
C GLN A 223 22.36 0.66 0.99
N ALA A 224 21.33 0.31 0.23
CA ALA A 224 21.44 -0.61 -0.90
C ALA A 224 22.46 -0.09 -1.95
N ARG A 225 22.40 1.19 -2.30
CA ARG A 225 23.37 1.83 -3.22
C ARG A 225 24.78 1.86 -2.66
N THR A 226 24.97 2.20 -1.38
CA THR A 226 26.31 2.17 -0.76
C THR A 226 26.92 0.78 -0.79
N HIS A 227 26.11 -0.27 -0.65
CA HIS A 227 26.58 -1.64 -0.68
C HIS A 227 26.97 -2.12 -2.11
N ILE A 228 26.24 -1.67 -3.14
CA ILE A 228 26.61 -1.91 -4.54
C ILE A 228 27.95 -1.25 -4.83
N LEU A 229 28.06 0.05 -4.55
CA LEU A 229 29.27 0.84 -4.78
C LEU A 229 30.47 0.27 -4.02
N SER A 230 30.30 -0.18 -2.77
CA SER A 230 31.41 -0.78 -2.02
C SER A 230 31.90 -2.09 -2.63
N LYS A 231 30.98 -2.95 -3.12
CA LYS A 231 31.35 -4.20 -3.80
C LYS A 231 32.03 -3.94 -5.13
N GLU A 232 31.53 -3.00 -5.90
CA GLU A 232 32.06 -2.67 -7.22
C GLU A 232 33.45 -2.04 -7.10
N VAL A 233 33.66 -1.17 -6.11
CA VAL A 233 34.99 -0.65 -5.76
C VAL A 233 35.93 -1.76 -5.30
N GLN A 234 35.45 -2.74 -4.53
CA GLN A 234 36.28 -3.85 -4.06
C GLN A 234 36.65 -4.82 -5.18
N HIS A 235 35.70 -5.16 -6.05
CA HIS A 235 35.94 -5.96 -7.26
C HIS A 235 36.95 -5.28 -8.18
N LEU A 236 36.77 -3.99 -8.46
CA LEU A 236 37.72 -3.20 -9.26
C LEU A 236 39.10 -3.15 -8.61
N ARG A 237 39.20 -3.07 -7.28
CA ARG A 237 40.48 -3.14 -6.56
C ARG A 237 41.14 -4.52 -6.71
N GLU A 238 40.38 -5.60 -6.61
CA GLU A 238 40.88 -6.97 -6.77
C GLU A 238 41.34 -7.22 -8.22
N GLU A 239 40.56 -6.80 -9.21
CA GLU A 239 40.94 -6.88 -10.64
C GLU A 239 42.17 -6.05 -10.95
N LYS A 240 42.24 -4.79 -10.47
CA LYS A 240 43.44 -3.96 -10.63
C LYS A 240 44.66 -4.58 -9.95
N SER A 241 44.49 -5.21 -8.78
CA SER A 241 45.57 -5.90 -8.08
C SER A 241 46.07 -7.11 -8.87
N LYS A 242 45.15 -7.91 -9.44
CA LYS A 242 45.49 -9.01 -10.36
C LYS A 242 46.22 -8.52 -11.61
N GLN A 243 45.70 -7.50 -12.28
CA GLN A 243 46.36 -6.91 -13.45
C GLN A 243 47.76 -6.39 -13.11
N PHE A 244 47.96 -5.83 -11.92
CA PHE A 244 49.27 -5.38 -11.47
C PHE A 244 50.23 -6.55 -11.22
N LEU A 245 49.75 -7.65 -10.63
CA LEU A 245 50.51 -8.89 -10.44
C LEU A 245 50.91 -9.53 -11.78
N ASP A 246 49.98 -9.68 -12.72
CA ASP A 246 50.24 -10.23 -14.06
C ASP A 246 51.26 -9.36 -14.81
N LEU A 247 51.16 -8.03 -14.68
CA LEU A 247 52.12 -7.11 -15.28
C LEU A 247 53.51 -7.25 -14.66
N MET A 248 53.60 -7.40 -13.33
CA MET A 248 54.88 -7.67 -12.65
C MET A 248 55.50 -8.97 -13.13
N GLU A 249 54.72 -10.05 -13.23
CA GLU A 249 55.19 -11.34 -13.71
C GLU A 249 55.68 -11.24 -15.16
N THR A 250 55.01 -10.43 -15.99
CA THR A 250 55.43 -10.15 -17.37
C THR A 250 56.75 -9.38 -17.42
N ILE A 251 56.93 -8.37 -16.55
CA ILE A 251 58.17 -7.59 -16.44
C ILE A 251 59.32 -8.47 -15.97
N ASP A 252 59.09 -9.33 -14.97
CA ASP A 252 60.12 -10.25 -14.46
C ASP A 252 60.52 -11.29 -15.52
N ARG A 253 59.55 -11.83 -16.28
CA ARG A 253 59.83 -12.70 -17.42
C ARG A 253 60.68 -12.00 -18.49
N GLN A 254 60.36 -10.75 -18.83
CA GLN A 254 61.16 -9.96 -19.78
C GLN A 254 62.57 -9.67 -19.26
N ARG A 255 62.72 -9.38 -17.96
CA ARG A 255 64.03 -9.18 -17.32
C ARG A 255 64.87 -10.45 -17.37
N GLU A 256 64.29 -11.61 -17.10
CA GLU A 256 64.98 -12.90 -17.25
C GLU A 256 65.38 -13.20 -18.70
N GLU A 257 64.48 -12.96 -19.67
CA GLU A 257 64.77 -13.14 -21.09
C GLU A 257 65.91 -12.21 -21.56
N MET A 258 65.90 -10.94 -21.12
CA MET A 258 67.00 -10.01 -21.37
C MET A 258 68.30 -10.49 -20.72
N ALA A 259 68.25 -11.01 -19.49
CA ALA A 259 69.44 -11.55 -18.82
C ALA A 259 69.98 -12.82 -19.48
N ARG A 260 69.11 -13.67 -20.05
CA ARG A 260 69.49 -14.85 -20.85
C ARG A 260 70.10 -14.44 -22.18
N SER A 261 69.49 -13.48 -22.89
CA SER A 261 70.01 -12.93 -24.14
C SER A 261 71.36 -12.23 -23.96
N SER A 262 71.51 -11.47 -22.87
CA SER A 262 72.77 -10.83 -22.48
C SER A 262 73.86 -11.87 -22.19
N ARG A 263 73.54 -12.94 -21.43
CA ARG A 263 74.47 -14.05 -21.19
C ARG A 263 74.87 -14.77 -22.48
N ALA A 264 73.91 -15.05 -23.38
CA ALA A 264 74.20 -15.68 -24.67
C ALA A 264 75.10 -14.79 -25.55
N SER A 265 74.83 -13.49 -25.57
CA SER A 265 75.68 -12.51 -26.28
C SER A 265 77.09 -12.43 -25.69
N ALA A 266 77.22 -12.45 -24.34
CA ALA A 266 78.52 -12.45 -23.68
C ALA A 266 79.34 -13.72 -23.99
N VAL A 267 78.68 -14.89 -24.03
CA VAL A 267 79.32 -16.16 -24.46
C VAL A 267 79.78 -16.07 -25.91
N HIS A 268 78.94 -15.52 -26.81
CA HIS A 268 79.30 -15.37 -28.22
C HIS A 268 80.49 -14.41 -28.42
N VAL A 269 80.52 -13.29 -27.67
CA VAL A 269 81.66 -12.37 -27.66
C VAL A 269 82.93 -13.06 -27.13
N GLY A 270 82.82 -13.89 -26.08
CA GLY A 270 83.92 -14.69 -25.58
C GLY A 270 84.50 -15.65 -26.63
N GLN A 271 83.63 -16.37 -27.34
CA GLN A 271 84.04 -17.28 -28.43
C GLN A 271 84.72 -16.54 -29.59
N LEU A 272 84.22 -15.36 -29.96
CA LEU A 272 84.84 -14.52 -30.98
C LEU A 272 86.22 -14.01 -30.52
N GLN A 273 86.38 -13.68 -29.24
CA GLN A 273 87.66 -13.26 -28.67
C GLN A 273 88.69 -14.40 -28.66
N GLU A 274 88.26 -15.62 -28.32
CA GLU A 274 89.12 -16.82 -28.40
C GLU A 274 89.55 -17.10 -29.84
N ALA A 275 88.62 -17.09 -30.80
CA ALA A 275 88.95 -17.26 -32.21
C ALA A 275 89.89 -16.17 -32.75
N LEU A 276 89.76 -14.93 -32.25
CA LEU A 276 90.67 -13.83 -32.58
C LEU A 276 92.07 -14.08 -32.01
N ASN A 277 92.17 -14.57 -30.77
CA ASN A 277 93.45 -14.90 -30.13
C ASN A 277 94.15 -16.07 -30.84
N GLU A 278 93.40 -17.10 -31.26
CA GLU A 278 93.92 -18.20 -32.07
C GLU A 278 94.46 -17.70 -33.41
N ARG A 279 93.71 -16.83 -34.12
CA ARG A 279 94.21 -16.21 -35.35
C ARG A 279 95.47 -15.39 -35.14
N HIS A 280 95.55 -14.60 -34.06
CA HIS A 280 96.77 -13.86 -33.73
C HIS A 280 97.96 -14.79 -33.45
N SER A 281 97.73 -15.91 -32.75
CA SER A 281 98.75 -16.93 -32.50
C SER A 281 99.26 -17.55 -33.81
N ILE A 282 98.34 -17.91 -34.72
CA ILE A 282 98.69 -18.43 -36.05
C ILE A 282 99.47 -17.41 -36.87
N ILE A 283 99.06 -16.13 -36.87
CA ILE A 283 99.77 -15.04 -37.55
C ILE A 283 101.19 -14.89 -36.99
N ASN A 284 101.36 -14.94 -35.67
CA ASN A 284 102.67 -14.86 -35.04
C ASN A 284 103.56 -16.06 -35.40
N ALA A 285 103.00 -17.27 -35.44
CA ALA A 285 103.72 -18.47 -35.86
C ALA A 285 104.14 -18.41 -37.34
N LEU A 286 103.27 -17.89 -38.21
CA LEU A 286 103.59 -17.66 -39.63
C LEU A 286 104.68 -16.59 -39.79
N LYS A 287 104.64 -15.52 -39.00
CA LYS A 287 105.66 -14.48 -38.99
C LYS A 287 107.04 -15.02 -38.58
N ALA A 288 107.09 -15.91 -37.58
CA ALA A 288 108.32 -16.58 -37.17
C ALA A 288 108.85 -17.54 -38.26
N LYS A 289 107.97 -18.27 -38.94
CA LYS A 289 108.37 -19.12 -40.08
C LYS A 289 108.90 -18.30 -41.25
N LEU A 290 108.30 -17.15 -41.55
CA LEU A 290 108.77 -16.24 -42.59
C LEU A 290 110.18 -15.73 -42.30
N GLN A 291 110.44 -15.29 -41.06
CA GLN A 291 111.78 -14.86 -40.64
C GLN A 291 112.83 -15.96 -40.76
N MET A 292 112.47 -17.22 -40.44
CA MET A 292 113.36 -18.37 -40.60
C MET A 292 113.65 -18.66 -42.08
N THR A 293 112.67 -18.53 -42.97
CA THR A 293 112.87 -18.72 -44.41
C THR A 293 113.67 -17.60 -45.06
N GLU A 294 113.49 -16.35 -44.61
CA GLU A 294 114.29 -15.20 -45.05
C GLU A 294 115.76 -15.35 -44.62
N ALA A 295 116.00 -15.85 -43.40
CA ALA A 295 117.36 -16.16 -42.93
C ALA A 295 118.02 -17.31 -43.73
N ALA A 296 117.26 -18.33 -44.11
CA ALA A 296 117.76 -19.43 -44.94
C ALA A 296 118.10 -18.97 -46.37
N LEU A 297 117.33 -18.02 -46.92
CA LEU A 297 117.58 -17.42 -48.24
C LEU A 297 118.87 -16.59 -48.24
N ALA A 298 119.10 -15.77 -47.21
CA ALA A 298 120.33 -15.00 -47.07
C ALA A 298 121.59 -15.90 -46.99
N LEU A 299 121.49 -17.04 -46.31
CA LEU A 299 122.58 -18.01 -46.21
C LEU A 299 122.86 -18.74 -47.55
N SER A 300 121.83 -18.91 -48.38
CA SER A 300 121.94 -19.47 -49.74
C SER A 300 122.59 -18.49 -50.70
N GLU A 301 122.27 -17.20 -50.61
CA GLU A 301 122.86 -16.14 -51.44
C GLU A 301 124.36 -15.96 -51.15
N GLN A 302 124.77 -16.08 -49.87
CA GLN A 302 126.18 -16.03 -49.48
C GLN A 302 127.01 -17.20 -50.05
N LYS A 303 126.43 -18.42 -50.09
CA LYS A 303 127.09 -19.59 -50.72
C LYS A 303 127.24 -19.47 -52.23
N ALA A 304 126.33 -18.75 -52.90
CA ALA A 304 126.42 -18.50 -54.34
C ALA A 304 127.55 -17.50 -54.67
N GLN A 305 127.83 -16.56 -53.75
CA GLN A 305 128.95 -15.63 -53.87
C GLN A 305 130.32 -16.32 -53.70
N ASP A 306 130.46 -17.23 -52.74
CA ASP A 306 131.70 -17.99 -52.51
C ASP A 306 132.06 -18.92 -53.70
N LEU A 307 131.06 -19.43 -54.42
CA LEU A 307 131.27 -20.23 -55.63
C LEU A 307 131.72 -19.40 -56.84
N GLY A 308 131.46 -18.09 -56.84
CA GLY A 308 131.89 -17.17 -57.90
C GLY A 308 133.39 -16.86 -57.86
N GLU A 309 134.01 -16.85 -56.67
CA GLU A 309 135.43 -16.52 -56.51
C GLU A 309 136.36 -17.69 -56.89
N LEU A 310 135.91 -18.94 -56.73
CA LEU A 310 136.67 -20.14 -57.11
C LEU A 310 136.74 -20.37 -58.63
N LEU A 311 135.79 -19.82 -59.39
CA LEU A 311 135.70 -19.99 -60.85
C LEU A 311 136.69 -19.09 -61.60
N VAL A 312 137.06 -17.94 -61.02
CA VAL A 312 138.04 -16.99 -61.59
C VAL A 312 139.49 -17.46 -61.38
N ALA A 313 139.76 -18.26 -60.33
CA ALA A 313 141.09 -18.81 -60.04
C ALA A 313 141.48 -20.00 -60.95
N ALA A 314 140.50 -20.80 -61.39
CA ALA A 314 140.74 -22.00 -62.20
C ALA A 314 141.06 -21.70 -63.68
N GLU A 315 140.63 -20.55 -64.21
CA GLU A 315 140.83 -20.18 -65.62
C GLU A 315 142.23 -19.60 -65.93
N GLN A 316 143.00 -19.17 -64.91
CA GLN A 316 144.35 -18.62 -65.10
C GLN A 316 145.47 -19.67 -65.13
N GLU A 317 145.25 -20.88 -64.62
CA GLU A 317 146.28 -21.93 -64.51
C GLU A 317 146.34 -22.84 -65.75
N GLN A 318 145.21 -22.98 -66.48
CA GLN A 318 145.08 -23.87 -67.64
C GLN A 318 145.77 -23.35 -68.92
N LEU A 319 146.06 -22.04 -69.01
CA LEU A 319 146.70 -21.44 -70.19
C LEU A 319 148.24 -21.64 -70.24
N SER A 320 148.87 -22.01 -69.12
CA SER A 320 150.34 -22.06 -68.97
C SER A 320 150.97 -23.45 -69.17
N GLN A 321 150.18 -24.52 -69.03
CA GLN A 321 150.64 -25.91 -69.14
C GLN A 321 150.58 -26.46 -70.58
N SER A 322 149.74 -25.86 -71.44
CA SER A 322 149.55 -26.25 -72.84
C SER A 322 150.81 -26.09 -73.73
N GLN A 323 151.76 -25.22 -73.36
CA GLN A 323 152.92 -24.88 -74.21
C GLN A 323 154.21 -25.68 -73.92
N ARG A 324 154.27 -26.51 -72.87
CA ARG A 324 155.48 -27.27 -72.49
C ARG A 324 155.49 -28.75 -72.89
N GLN A 325 154.33 -29.36 -73.15
CA GLN A 325 154.22 -30.80 -73.37
C GLN A 325 154.41 -31.25 -74.84
N ALA A 326 154.55 -30.31 -75.79
CA ALA A 326 154.73 -30.64 -77.21
C ALA A 326 156.17 -30.99 -77.64
N LYS A 327 157.15 -31.05 -76.72
CA LYS A 327 158.60 -31.18 -77.06
C LYS A 327 159.36 -32.37 -76.44
N GLU A 328 158.73 -33.19 -75.62
CA GLU A 328 159.31 -34.44 -75.06
C GLU A 328 158.54 -35.65 -75.59
N ARG A 329 158.56 -35.81 -76.92
CA ARG A 329 159.34 -36.89 -77.54
C ARG A 329 158.78 -38.27 -77.19
N ARG A 330 158.21 -38.96 -78.17
CA ARG A 330 158.99 -39.55 -79.29
C ARG A 330 160.18 -40.41 -78.84
N LEU A 331 160.33 -40.75 -77.56
CA LEU A 331 161.37 -41.69 -77.10
C LEU A 331 160.86 -42.90 -76.31
N GLU A 332 159.59 -42.99 -75.92
CA GLU A 332 159.03 -44.15 -75.20
C GLU A 332 158.13 -45.02 -76.09
N GLN A 333 158.45 -45.10 -77.39
CA GLN A 333 157.83 -46.01 -78.35
C GLN A 333 158.31 -47.48 -78.22
N GLN A 334 159.01 -47.83 -77.14
CA GLN A 334 159.49 -49.20 -76.90
C GLN A 334 158.98 -49.85 -75.60
N GLU A 335 158.30 -49.12 -74.71
CA GLU A 335 157.72 -49.68 -73.47
C GLU A 335 156.18 -49.84 -73.54
N ALA A 336 155.58 -49.50 -74.68
CA ALA A 336 154.14 -49.48 -74.94
C ALA A 336 153.44 -50.86 -74.97
N ALA A 337 154.16 -51.98 -74.89
CA ALA A 337 153.54 -53.31 -75.03
C ALA A 337 153.04 -53.92 -73.70
N GLU A 338 153.61 -53.56 -72.55
CA GLU A 338 153.25 -54.19 -71.26
C GLU A 338 152.21 -53.37 -70.44
N TRP A 339 152.11 -52.06 -70.66
CA TRP A 339 151.09 -51.21 -70.02
C TRP A 339 149.69 -51.34 -70.66
N GLU A 340 149.61 -51.69 -71.95
CA GLU A 340 148.33 -51.83 -72.68
C GLU A 340 147.42 -52.91 -72.08
N SER A 341 148.01 -54.00 -71.55
CA SER A 341 147.26 -55.10 -70.92
C SER A 341 146.66 -54.75 -69.55
N LYS A 342 147.18 -53.71 -68.88
CA LYS A 342 146.67 -53.24 -67.57
C LYS A 342 145.57 -52.19 -67.76
N LEU A 343 145.74 -51.26 -68.71
CA LEU A 343 144.72 -50.26 -69.08
C LEU A 343 143.43 -50.89 -69.63
N LEU A 344 143.50 -52.00 -70.38
CA LEU A 344 142.32 -52.70 -70.89
C LEU A 344 141.43 -53.29 -69.78
N ARG A 345 142.02 -53.69 -68.64
CA ARG A 345 141.28 -54.21 -67.49
C ARG A 345 140.56 -53.10 -66.71
N ASP A 346 141.25 -51.98 -66.48
CA ASP A 346 140.65 -50.84 -65.77
C ASP A 346 139.56 -50.14 -66.60
N LEU A 347 139.69 -50.12 -67.93
CA LEU A 347 138.69 -49.59 -68.86
C LEU A 347 137.41 -50.46 -68.90
N SER A 348 137.54 -51.79 -68.80
CA SER A 348 136.41 -52.72 -68.72
C SER A 348 135.59 -52.50 -67.43
N ALA A 349 136.27 -52.39 -66.28
CA ALA A 349 135.62 -52.15 -65.00
C ALA A 349 134.91 -50.78 -64.94
N ALA A 350 135.52 -49.74 -65.53
CA ALA A 350 134.90 -48.41 -65.62
C ALA A 350 133.69 -48.38 -66.56
N ASN A 351 133.71 -49.16 -67.66
CA ASN A 351 132.59 -49.25 -68.59
C ASN A 351 131.39 -49.99 -68.00
N GLU A 352 131.59 -51.07 -67.23
CA GLU A 352 130.50 -51.77 -66.54
C GLU A 352 129.83 -50.87 -65.49
N LYS A 353 130.62 -50.08 -64.75
CA LYS A 353 130.10 -49.12 -63.76
C LYS A 353 129.34 -47.96 -64.41
N ASN A 354 129.82 -47.46 -65.55
CA ASN A 354 129.11 -46.45 -66.34
C ASN A 354 127.78 -46.97 -66.91
N LEU A 355 127.72 -48.23 -67.33
CA LEU A 355 126.49 -48.84 -67.81
C LEU A 355 125.45 -49.00 -66.68
N SER A 356 125.89 -49.41 -65.48
CA SER A 356 125.02 -49.52 -64.30
C SER A 356 124.46 -48.15 -63.86
N LEU A 357 125.28 -47.10 -63.84
CA LEU A 357 124.84 -45.75 -63.49
C LEU A 357 123.87 -45.16 -64.52
N ARG A 358 124.10 -45.39 -65.82
CA ARG A 358 123.15 -44.99 -66.87
C ARG A 358 121.80 -45.67 -66.71
N ASN A 359 121.79 -46.97 -66.44
CA ASN A 359 120.53 -47.69 -66.20
C ASN A 359 119.78 -47.15 -64.96
N GLN A 360 120.49 -46.78 -63.89
CA GLN A 360 119.86 -46.15 -62.71
C GLN A 360 119.31 -44.74 -63.00
N VAL A 361 120.02 -43.94 -63.79
CA VAL A 361 119.55 -42.62 -64.23
C VAL A 361 118.28 -42.77 -65.08
N ASP A 362 118.29 -43.67 -66.07
CA ASP A 362 117.12 -43.92 -66.93
C ASP A 362 115.90 -44.39 -66.11
N GLU A 363 116.12 -45.19 -65.06
CA GLU A 363 115.05 -45.68 -64.19
C GLU A 363 114.48 -44.57 -63.28
N LEU A 364 115.34 -43.68 -62.76
CA LEU A 364 114.92 -42.51 -61.99
C LEU A 364 114.19 -41.49 -62.87
N GLU A 365 114.65 -41.25 -64.10
CA GLU A 365 113.97 -40.35 -65.05
C GLU A 365 112.57 -40.85 -65.42
N ARG A 366 112.40 -42.17 -65.58
CA ARG A 366 111.06 -42.78 -65.78
C ARG A 366 110.15 -42.59 -64.57
N LYS A 367 110.68 -42.74 -63.34
CA LYS A 367 109.91 -42.51 -62.10
C LYS A 367 109.50 -41.05 -61.94
N VAL A 368 110.39 -40.11 -62.26
CA VAL A 368 110.07 -38.67 -62.22
C VAL A 368 108.97 -38.31 -63.22
N LYS A 369 109.05 -38.81 -64.46
CA LYS A 369 107.99 -38.59 -65.46
C LYS A 369 106.64 -39.16 -65.00
N SER A 370 106.63 -40.38 -64.46
CA SER A 370 105.41 -41.00 -63.92
C SER A 370 104.79 -40.19 -62.76
N GLN A 371 105.61 -39.68 -61.84
CA GLN A 371 105.12 -38.84 -60.74
C GLN A 371 104.62 -37.46 -61.21
N GLN A 372 105.25 -36.88 -62.25
CA GLN A 372 104.77 -35.63 -62.85
C GLN A 372 103.40 -35.81 -63.51
N GLU A 373 103.17 -36.93 -64.22
CA GLU A 373 101.86 -37.26 -64.80
C GLU A 373 100.80 -37.46 -63.71
N GLN A 374 101.13 -38.17 -62.63
CA GLN A 374 100.20 -38.36 -61.50
C GLN A 374 99.83 -37.03 -60.84
N LEU A 375 100.80 -36.15 -60.59
CA LEU A 375 100.56 -34.81 -60.03
C LEU A 375 99.70 -33.93 -60.95
N PHE A 376 99.88 -34.03 -62.26
CA PHE A 376 99.06 -33.30 -63.23
C PHE A 376 97.60 -33.75 -63.15
N LEU A 377 97.35 -35.06 -63.13
CA LEU A 377 96.00 -35.63 -63.01
C LEU A 377 95.33 -35.25 -61.69
N THR A 378 96.04 -35.35 -60.55
CA THR A 378 95.45 -34.96 -59.25
C THR A 378 95.16 -33.46 -59.17
N ARG A 379 96.01 -32.62 -59.77
CA ARG A 379 95.75 -31.17 -59.85
C ARG A 379 94.49 -30.88 -60.67
N GLN A 380 94.30 -31.59 -61.78
CA GLN A 380 93.11 -31.44 -62.63
C GLN A 380 91.83 -31.85 -61.89
N GLU A 381 91.85 -32.97 -61.17
CA GLU A 381 90.73 -33.43 -60.33
C GLU A 381 90.41 -32.44 -59.20
N LEU A 382 91.43 -31.88 -58.54
CA LEU A 382 91.25 -30.87 -57.51
C LEU A 382 90.59 -29.60 -58.08
N THR A 383 91.00 -29.14 -59.26
CA THR A 383 90.35 -27.98 -59.91
C THR A 383 88.90 -28.25 -60.29
N ASN A 384 88.59 -29.46 -60.78
CA ASN A 384 87.22 -29.83 -61.16
C ASN A 384 86.30 -29.89 -59.93
N THR A 385 86.75 -30.57 -58.86
CA THR A 385 85.98 -30.67 -57.62
C THR A 385 85.78 -29.31 -56.94
N LEU A 386 86.79 -28.44 -56.97
CA LEU A 386 86.68 -27.08 -56.44
C LEU A 386 85.67 -26.22 -57.24
N ALA A 387 85.62 -26.39 -58.57
CA ALA A 387 84.63 -25.73 -59.41
C ALA A 387 83.20 -26.23 -59.13
N GLU A 388 83.02 -27.54 -58.98
CA GLU A 388 81.72 -28.13 -58.63
C GLU A 388 81.20 -27.66 -57.26
N LEU A 389 82.06 -27.61 -56.25
CA LEU A 389 81.69 -27.13 -54.92
C LEU A 389 81.32 -25.65 -54.93
N LYS A 390 82.02 -24.82 -55.71
CA LYS A 390 81.65 -23.40 -55.89
C LYS A 390 80.29 -23.25 -56.55
N MET A 391 79.99 -24.02 -57.59
CA MET A 391 78.68 -23.98 -58.24
C MET A 391 77.55 -24.41 -57.30
N ARG A 392 77.78 -25.45 -56.48
CA ARG A 392 76.80 -25.88 -55.46
C ARG A 392 76.58 -24.83 -54.37
N ALA A 393 77.64 -24.14 -53.95
CA ALA A 393 77.52 -23.05 -52.97
C ALA A 393 76.67 -21.90 -53.50
N VAL A 394 76.92 -21.45 -54.74
CA VAL A 394 76.13 -20.39 -55.40
C VAL A 394 74.66 -20.81 -55.55
N GLN A 395 74.40 -22.04 -55.99
CA GLN A 395 73.03 -22.56 -56.11
C GLN A 395 72.30 -22.64 -54.76
N ALA A 396 73.01 -22.93 -53.67
CA ALA A 396 72.43 -22.96 -52.32
C ALA A 396 72.12 -21.54 -51.81
N GLU A 397 72.99 -20.57 -52.07
CA GLU A 397 72.76 -19.15 -51.75
C GLU A 397 71.56 -18.59 -52.50
N GLU A 398 71.45 -18.86 -53.80
CA GLU A 398 70.29 -18.43 -54.62
C GLU A 398 68.97 -19.02 -54.10
N ARG A 399 68.95 -20.30 -53.71
CA ARG A 399 67.77 -20.94 -53.11
C ARG A 399 67.39 -20.30 -51.78
N LEU A 400 68.37 -20.00 -50.93
CA LEU A 400 68.14 -19.35 -49.65
C LEU A 400 67.57 -17.94 -49.83
N ASP A 401 68.10 -17.17 -50.78
CA ASP A 401 67.61 -15.83 -51.07
C ASP A 401 66.21 -15.82 -51.69
N MET A 402 65.90 -16.79 -52.54
CA MET A 402 64.54 -16.97 -53.07
C MET A 402 63.53 -17.29 -51.94
N GLU A 403 63.90 -18.16 -51.00
CA GLU A 403 63.03 -18.52 -49.89
C GLU A 403 62.83 -17.35 -48.91
N LYS A 404 63.91 -16.59 -48.61
CA LYS A 404 63.82 -15.36 -47.82
C LYS A 404 62.86 -14.33 -48.43
N ARG A 405 62.92 -14.15 -49.77
CA ARG A 405 62.01 -13.24 -50.48
C ARG A 405 60.56 -13.70 -50.37
N ARG A 406 60.29 -15.00 -50.54
CA ARG A 406 58.94 -15.58 -50.37
C ARG A 406 58.41 -15.40 -48.94
N SER A 407 59.23 -15.67 -47.92
CA SER A 407 58.81 -15.49 -46.52
C SER A 407 58.54 -14.02 -46.19
N ARG A 408 59.36 -13.08 -46.70
CA ARG A 408 59.08 -11.64 -46.54
C ARG A 408 57.78 -11.23 -47.18
N GLN A 409 57.54 -11.66 -48.42
CA GLN A 409 56.32 -11.32 -49.14
C GLN A 409 55.06 -11.89 -48.45
N SER A 410 55.14 -13.13 -47.96
CA SER A 410 54.04 -13.73 -47.17
C SER A 410 53.79 -13.01 -45.84
N LEU A 411 54.81 -12.44 -45.20
CA LEU A 411 54.66 -11.63 -43.98
C LEU A 411 54.00 -10.29 -44.30
N GLU A 412 54.44 -9.61 -45.37
CA GLU A 412 53.84 -8.35 -45.82
C GLU A 412 52.35 -8.54 -46.21
N ASP A 413 52.02 -9.63 -46.90
CA ASP A 413 50.63 -9.96 -47.25
C ASP A 413 49.76 -10.22 -45.99
N ALA A 414 50.31 -10.91 -44.99
CA ALA A 414 49.62 -11.18 -43.73
C ALA A 414 49.42 -9.91 -42.89
N GLU A 415 50.41 -9.01 -42.86
CA GLU A 415 50.29 -7.69 -42.21
C GLU A 415 49.25 -6.81 -42.91
N ASN A 416 49.23 -6.78 -44.24
CA ASN A 416 48.25 -6.04 -45.02
C ASN A 416 46.81 -6.55 -44.81
N LEU A 417 46.62 -7.88 -44.69
CA LEU A 417 45.33 -8.47 -44.35
C LEU A 417 44.88 -8.06 -42.94
N ARG A 418 45.79 -8.13 -41.96
CA ARG A 418 45.48 -7.69 -40.59
C ARG A 418 45.13 -6.21 -40.51
N LEU A 419 45.84 -5.35 -41.22
CA LEU A 419 45.51 -3.92 -41.29
C LEU A 419 44.09 -3.68 -41.82
N LYS A 420 43.70 -4.39 -42.88
CA LYS A 420 42.34 -4.30 -43.44
C LYS A 420 41.27 -4.83 -42.49
N GLU A 421 41.54 -5.91 -41.76
CA GLU A 421 40.61 -6.44 -40.74
C GLU A 421 40.44 -5.46 -39.59
N VAL A 422 41.54 -4.86 -39.11
CA VAL A 422 41.50 -3.84 -38.06
C VAL A 422 40.70 -2.63 -38.54
N GLU A 423 40.98 -2.09 -39.73
CA GLU A 423 40.21 -0.97 -40.30
C GLU A 423 38.71 -1.29 -40.42
N HIS A 424 38.35 -2.50 -40.85
CA HIS A 424 36.96 -2.92 -40.94
C HIS A 424 36.30 -2.98 -39.57
N MET A 425 36.98 -3.54 -38.56
CA MET A 425 36.47 -3.56 -37.19
C MET A 425 36.31 -2.15 -36.62
N THR A 426 37.28 -1.26 -36.85
CA THR A 426 37.22 0.13 -36.37
C THR A 426 36.03 0.86 -36.99
N ARG A 427 35.81 0.75 -38.31
CA ARG A 427 34.64 1.36 -38.96
C ARG A 427 33.31 0.82 -38.41
N HIS A 428 33.21 -0.49 -38.22
CA HIS A 428 31.99 -1.09 -37.65
C HIS A 428 31.74 -0.63 -36.21
N LEU A 429 32.81 -0.43 -35.41
CA LEU A 429 32.70 0.11 -34.06
C LEU A 429 32.24 1.58 -34.09
N GLU A 430 32.81 2.40 -34.97
CA GLU A 430 32.42 3.80 -35.16
C GLU A 430 30.95 3.94 -35.59
N GLU A 431 30.50 3.14 -36.56
CA GLU A 431 29.10 3.11 -37.01
C GLU A 431 28.15 2.68 -35.88
N SER A 432 28.52 1.63 -35.13
CA SER A 432 27.76 1.17 -33.96
C SER A 432 27.69 2.24 -32.87
N GLU A 433 28.79 2.95 -32.62
CA GLU A 433 28.85 4.04 -31.65
C GLU A 433 27.95 5.20 -32.08
N GLN A 434 27.98 5.60 -33.34
CA GLN A 434 27.10 6.66 -33.87
C GLN A 434 25.62 6.30 -33.73
N VAL A 435 25.23 5.07 -34.09
CA VAL A 435 23.84 4.60 -33.94
C VAL A 435 23.40 4.61 -32.47
N MET A 436 24.29 4.23 -31.56
CA MET A 436 24.02 4.26 -30.12
C MET A 436 23.90 5.70 -29.60
N GLN A 437 24.76 6.62 -30.05
CA GLN A 437 24.69 8.04 -29.70
C GLN A 437 23.38 8.69 -30.18
N GLU A 438 22.95 8.42 -31.43
CA GLU A 438 21.65 8.90 -31.92
C GLU A 438 20.48 8.37 -31.10
N ARG A 439 20.54 7.09 -30.69
CA ARG A 439 19.51 6.49 -29.85
C ARG A 439 19.47 7.13 -28.46
N VAL A 440 20.63 7.44 -27.88
CA VAL A 440 20.73 8.18 -26.61
C VAL A 440 20.09 9.56 -26.75
N GLN A 441 20.42 10.32 -27.79
CA GLN A 441 19.84 11.65 -28.02
C GLN A 441 18.32 11.61 -28.17
N ARG A 442 17.77 10.61 -28.89
CA ARG A 442 16.32 10.43 -29.01
C ARG A 442 15.68 10.14 -27.66
N LEU A 443 16.30 9.27 -26.84
CA LEU A 443 15.80 8.96 -25.51
C LEU A 443 15.85 10.18 -24.58
N GLU A 444 16.91 10.98 -24.64
CA GLU A 444 17.02 12.24 -23.88
C GLU A 444 15.95 13.25 -24.28
N ALA A 445 15.66 13.40 -25.57
CA ALA A 445 14.58 14.25 -26.05
C ALA A 445 13.21 13.78 -25.53
N THR A 446 12.94 12.47 -25.56
CA THR A 446 11.69 11.92 -24.98
C THR A 446 11.61 12.12 -23.47
N ARG A 447 12.73 11.99 -22.74
CA ARG A 447 12.79 12.23 -21.30
C ARG A 447 12.41 13.68 -20.96
N LEU A 448 12.99 14.64 -21.67
CA LEU A 448 12.70 16.07 -21.48
C LEU A 448 11.22 16.39 -21.75
N SER A 449 10.65 15.84 -22.83
CA SER A 449 9.21 15.98 -23.15
C SER A 449 8.32 15.47 -22.02
N LEU A 450 8.64 14.29 -21.47
CA LEU A 450 7.89 13.70 -20.36
C LEU A 450 8.06 14.49 -19.05
N GLU A 451 9.24 15.06 -18.80
CA GLU A 451 9.49 15.94 -17.64
C GLU A 451 8.65 17.23 -17.72
N GLU A 452 8.50 17.81 -18.91
CA GLU A 452 7.62 18.96 -19.15
C GLU A 452 6.14 18.61 -18.94
N GLU A 453 5.67 17.49 -19.50
CA GLU A 453 4.29 17.02 -19.30
C GLU A 453 4.00 16.76 -17.82
N LEU A 454 4.92 16.09 -17.12
CA LEU A 454 4.80 15.83 -15.69
C LEU A 454 4.70 17.15 -14.89
N SER A 455 5.49 18.16 -15.27
CA SER A 455 5.47 19.46 -14.62
C SER A 455 4.14 20.19 -14.85
N ARG A 456 3.58 20.12 -16.07
CA ARG A 456 2.24 20.66 -16.39
C ARG A 456 1.14 19.98 -15.60
N VAL A 457 1.14 18.64 -15.54
CA VAL A 457 0.14 17.86 -14.79
C VAL A 457 0.22 18.17 -13.28
N LYS A 458 1.43 18.27 -12.72
CA LYS A 458 1.62 18.67 -11.32
C LYS A 458 1.05 20.05 -11.02
N ALA A 459 1.29 21.03 -11.90
CA ALA A 459 0.76 22.38 -11.75
C ALA A 459 -0.79 22.39 -11.81
N ALA A 460 -1.37 21.64 -12.75
CA ALA A 460 -2.83 21.50 -12.85
C ALA A 460 -3.44 20.86 -11.60
N ALA A 461 -2.83 19.79 -11.08
CA ALA A 461 -3.29 19.12 -9.87
C ALA A 461 -3.23 20.02 -8.63
N LEU A 462 -2.17 20.84 -8.49
CA LEU A 462 -2.06 21.82 -7.40
C LEU A 462 -3.15 22.89 -7.49
N SER A 463 -3.44 23.38 -8.69
CA SER A 463 -4.52 24.35 -8.92
C SER A 463 -5.89 23.77 -8.54
N GLN A 464 -6.19 22.54 -8.99
CA GLN A 464 -7.43 21.85 -8.64
C GLN A 464 -7.55 21.62 -7.13
N ARG A 465 -6.45 21.25 -6.46
CA ARG A 465 -6.44 21.08 -5.00
C ARG A 465 -6.74 22.40 -4.29
N SER A 466 -6.14 23.51 -4.73
CA SER A 466 -6.41 24.84 -4.17
C SER A 466 -7.88 25.23 -4.33
N GLN A 467 -8.48 24.96 -5.49
CA GLN A 467 -9.91 25.24 -5.73
C GLN A 467 -10.81 24.41 -4.82
N ALA A 468 -10.52 23.11 -4.67
CA ALA A 468 -11.27 22.23 -3.78
C ALA A 468 -11.13 22.64 -2.30
N GLU A 469 -9.94 23.08 -1.88
CA GLU A 469 -9.70 23.60 -0.53
C GLU A 469 -10.51 24.89 -0.28
N GLU A 470 -10.58 25.80 -1.25
CA GLU A 470 -11.42 27.00 -1.14
C GLU A 470 -12.92 26.69 -1.06
N GLU A 471 -13.41 25.74 -1.86
CA GLU A 471 -14.81 25.29 -1.80
C GLU A 471 -15.14 24.64 -0.47
N LEU A 472 -14.23 23.82 0.07
CA LEU A 472 -14.37 23.23 1.40
C LEU A 472 -14.46 24.30 2.50
N ILE A 473 -13.62 25.34 2.42
CA ILE A 473 -13.66 26.45 3.38
C ILE A 473 -15.00 27.18 3.30
N LYS A 474 -15.50 27.45 2.08
CA LYS A 474 -16.82 28.07 1.88
C LYS A 474 -17.93 27.21 2.48
N ALA A 475 -17.95 25.91 2.18
CA ALA A 475 -18.95 24.97 2.70
C ALA A 475 -18.93 24.88 4.23
N ARG A 476 -17.73 24.80 4.85
CA ARG A 476 -17.59 24.81 6.32
C ARG A 476 -18.10 26.10 6.94
N SER A 477 -17.78 27.25 6.33
CA SER A 477 -18.26 28.55 6.84
C SER A 477 -19.78 28.69 6.74
N GLN A 478 -20.39 28.12 5.70
CA GLN A 478 -21.84 28.10 5.55
C GLN A 478 -22.51 27.19 6.58
N ALA A 479 -22.03 25.95 6.72
CA ALA A 479 -22.55 25.01 7.72
C ALA A 479 -22.47 25.59 9.14
N HIS A 480 -21.36 26.26 9.47
CA HIS A 480 -21.21 26.92 10.76
C HIS A 480 -22.22 28.06 10.99
N ARG A 481 -22.52 28.86 9.95
CA ARG A 481 -23.56 29.90 10.04
C ARG A 481 -24.95 29.31 10.23
N GLU A 482 -25.28 28.24 9.51
CA GLU A 482 -26.56 27.54 9.64
C GLU A 482 -26.71 26.95 11.06
N GLU A 483 -25.66 26.34 11.60
CA GLU A 483 -25.63 25.83 12.98
C GLU A 483 -25.82 26.96 14.01
N GLN A 484 -25.13 28.09 13.85
CA GLN A 484 -25.31 29.26 14.73
C GLN A 484 -26.75 29.80 14.67
N GLN A 485 -27.36 29.86 13.49
CA GLN A 485 -28.75 30.29 13.33
C GLN A 485 -29.72 29.30 14.00
N HIS A 486 -29.48 27.99 13.86
CA HIS A 486 -30.28 26.98 14.53
C HIS A 486 -30.18 27.06 16.05
N LEU A 487 -28.97 27.26 16.58
CA LEU A 487 -28.75 27.45 18.02
C LEU A 487 -29.48 28.70 18.53
N ALA A 488 -29.35 29.83 17.85
CA ALA A 488 -30.06 31.06 18.23
C ALA A 488 -31.59 30.85 18.23
N HIS A 489 -32.13 30.17 17.22
CA HIS A 489 -33.55 29.85 17.16
C HIS A 489 -34.01 28.93 18.31
N LEU A 490 -33.20 27.94 18.67
CA LEU A 490 -33.49 27.06 19.81
C LEU A 490 -33.42 27.79 21.15
N GLU A 491 -32.46 28.71 21.31
CA GLU A 491 -32.36 29.57 22.50
C GLU A 491 -33.58 30.48 22.65
N ASP A 492 -34.04 31.11 21.58
CA ASP A 492 -35.26 31.93 21.59
C ASP A 492 -36.50 31.10 21.94
N LYS A 493 -36.62 29.90 21.34
CA LYS A 493 -37.72 28.97 21.66
C LYS A 493 -37.68 28.55 23.13
N LEU A 494 -36.50 28.28 23.68
CA LEU A 494 -36.33 27.95 25.09
C LEU A 494 -36.74 29.13 25.99
N ARG A 495 -36.34 30.36 25.65
CA ARG A 495 -36.76 31.57 26.37
C ARG A 495 -38.29 31.72 26.40
N LEU A 496 -38.94 31.53 25.26
CA LEU A 496 -40.41 31.58 25.17
C LEU A 496 -41.09 30.50 26.03
N LEU A 497 -40.55 29.28 26.03
CA LEU A 497 -41.07 28.19 26.86
C LEU A 497 -40.89 28.47 28.36
N VAL A 498 -39.76 29.07 28.76
CA VAL A 498 -39.52 29.48 30.16
C VAL A 498 -40.53 30.55 30.58
N LEU A 499 -40.76 31.57 29.75
CA LEU A 499 -41.77 32.60 30.03
C LEU A 499 -43.16 32.00 30.17
N ALA A 500 -43.58 31.14 29.24
CA ALA A 500 -44.88 30.47 29.31
C ALA A 500 -45.03 29.60 30.56
N ARG A 501 -43.96 28.91 30.98
CA ARG A 501 -43.94 28.14 32.24
C ARG A 501 -44.13 29.06 33.44
N ASP A 502 -43.40 30.17 33.49
CA ASP A 502 -43.44 31.09 34.63
C ASP A 502 -44.81 31.79 34.74
N GLU A 503 -45.43 32.14 33.60
CA GLU A 503 -46.81 32.64 33.54
C GLU A 503 -47.82 31.59 34.05
N ALA A 504 -47.71 30.34 33.61
CA ALA A 504 -48.57 29.25 34.07
C ALA A 504 -48.41 28.99 35.58
N GLN A 505 -47.18 29.06 36.08
CA GLN A 505 -46.89 28.91 37.51
C GLN A 505 -47.49 30.07 38.33
N SER A 506 -47.37 31.30 37.85
CA SER A 506 -48.00 32.48 38.48
C SER A 506 -49.53 32.36 38.52
N ALA A 507 -50.14 31.93 37.41
CA ALA A 507 -51.58 31.68 37.34
C ALA A 507 -52.03 30.60 38.33
N CYS A 508 -51.26 29.51 38.45
CA CYS A 508 -51.52 28.44 39.42
C CYS A 508 -51.47 28.97 40.87
N LEU A 509 -50.45 29.76 41.22
CA LEU A 509 -50.33 30.39 42.55
C LEU A 509 -51.51 31.33 42.84
N GLN A 510 -51.93 32.14 41.87
CA GLN A 510 -53.11 33.00 42.01
C GLN A 510 -54.39 32.19 42.21
N GLN A 511 -54.57 31.08 41.48
CA GLN A 511 -55.70 30.18 41.70
C GLN A 511 -55.67 29.57 43.10
N GLN A 512 -54.50 29.12 43.56
CA GLN A 512 -54.34 28.57 44.90
C GLN A 512 -54.72 29.59 45.98
N GLN A 513 -54.30 30.86 45.84
CA GLN A 513 -54.71 31.94 46.74
C GLN A 513 -56.23 32.15 46.74
N LYS A 514 -56.87 32.20 45.57
CA LYS A 514 -58.34 32.33 45.47
C LYS A 514 -59.07 31.16 46.13
N VAL A 515 -58.55 29.94 46.03
CA VAL A 515 -59.10 28.76 46.71
C VAL A 515 -58.99 28.92 48.22
N VAL A 516 -57.84 29.36 48.74
CA VAL A 516 -57.65 29.62 50.18
C VAL A 516 -58.61 30.69 50.69
N GLU A 517 -58.77 31.81 49.95
CA GLU A 517 -59.73 32.85 50.30
C GLU A 517 -61.18 32.34 50.30
N ALA A 518 -61.55 31.54 49.30
CA ALA A 518 -62.87 30.92 49.23
C ALA A 518 -63.13 29.95 50.40
N GLN A 519 -62.12 29.15 50.77
CA GLN A 519 -62.18 28.27 51.95
C GLN A 519 -62.33 29.06 53.25
N ALA A 520 -61.59 30.17 53.40
CA ALA A 520 -61.71 31.06 54.56
C ALA A 520 -63.11 31.69 54.65
N ARG A 521 -63.66 32.17 53.52
CA ARG A 521 -65.04 32.69 53.45
C ARG A 521 -66.07 31.62 53.78
N ALA A 522 -65.91 30.41 53.27
CA ALA A 522 -66.78 29.28 53.61
C ALA A 522 -66.73 28.96 55.12
N GLY A 523 -65.55 28.99 55.74
CA GLY A 523 -65.40 28.85 57.18
C GLY A 523 -66.11 29.94 57.99
N GLN A 524 -65.99 31.21 57.56
CA GLN A 524 -66.71 32.33 58.20
C GLN A 524 -68.23 32.19 58.08
N LEU A 525 -68.73 31.82 56.90
CA LEU A 525 -70.16 31.56 56.68
C LEU A 525 -70.66 30.38 57.53
N SER A 526 -69.86 29.31 57.66
CA SER A 526 -70.20 28.18 58.55
C SER A 526 -70.36 28.63 59.99
N LEU A 527 -69.44 29.44 60.52
CA LEU A 527 -69.52 29.99 61.88
C LEU A 527 -70.75 30.88 62.07
N GLN A 528 -71.12 31.66 61.05
CA GLN A 528 -72.36 32.46 61.07
C GLN A 528 -73.60 31.58 61.09
N VAL A 529 -73.63 30.51 60.30
CA VAL A 529 -74.72 29.52 60.30
C VAL A 529 -74.85 28.87 61.68
N ASP A 530 -73.75 28.43 62.28
CA ASP A 530 -73.76 27.84 63.63
C ASP A 530 -74.25 28.85 64.68
N GLY A 531 -73.84 30.12 64.57
CA GLY A 531 -74.31 31.20 65.45
C GLY A 531 -75.81 31.48 65.29
N LEU A 532 -76.31 31.50 64.05
CA LEU A 532 -77.74 31.65 63.77
C LEU A 532 -78.55 30.45 64.26
N GLN A 533 -78.02 29.22 64.12
CA GLN A 533 -78.66 28.00 64.65
C GLN A 533 -78.82 28.08 66.18
N ARG A 534 -77.75 28.44 66.92
CA ARG A 534 -77.85 28.63 68.38
C ARG A 534 -78.88 29.70 68.75
N ARG A 535 -78.94 30.81 68.01
CA ARG A 535 -79.93 31.86 68.25
C ARG A 535 -81.36 31.37 67.98
N LEU A 536 -81.54 30.50 67.00
CA LEU A 536 -82.81 29.86 66.67
C LEU A 536 -83.24 28.91 67.79
N GLU A 537 -82.31 28.12 68.35
CA GLU A 537 -82.54 27.27 69.51
C GLU A 537 -82.94 28.08 70.75
N GLU A 538 -82.23 29.19 71.04
CA GLU A 538 -82.58 30.12 72.13
C GLU A 538 -84.00 30.66 71.98
N LEU A 539 -84.35 31.15 70.77
CA LEU A 539 -85.67 31.69 70.49
C LEU A 539 -86.77 30.62 70.55
N GLN A 540 -86.49 29.39 70.10
CA GLN A 540 -87.42 28.27 70.24
C GLN A 540 -87.67 27.93 71.71
N GLN A 541 -86.64 28.00 72.55
CA GLN A 541 -86.78 27.75 73.98
C GLN A 541 -87.53 28.87 74.69
N GLU A 542 -87.29 30.15 74.33
CA GLU A 542 -88.10 31.29 74.79
C GLU A 542 -89.57 31.16 74.39
N LEU A 543 -89.83 30.75 73.13
CA LEU A 543 -91.19 30.52 72.63
C LEU A 543 -91.87 29.40 73.42
N SER A 544 -91.17 28.28 73.65
CA SER A 544 -91.69 27.16 74.45
C SER A 544 -92.01 27.57 75.88
N ASN A 545 -91.16 28.37 76.52
CA ASN A 545 -91.41 28.90 77.87
C ASN A 545 -92.65 29.81 77.88
N LYS A 546 -92.81 30.69 76.89
CA LYS A 546 -94.00 31.53 76.77
C LYS A 546 -95.27 30.74 76.49
N ASP A 547 -95.19 29.70 75.67
CA ASP A 547 -96.31 28.80 75.42
C ASP A 547 -96.73 28.08 76.72
N GLN A 548 -95.77 27.62 77.54
CA GLN A 548 -96.06 27.04 78.85
C GLN A 548 -96.71 28.05 79.81
N GLU A 549 -96.21 29.28 79.86
CA GLU A 549 -96.84 30.37 80.64
C GLU A 549 -98.27 30.65 80.17
N LYS A 550 -98.50 30.72 78.85
CA LYS A 550 -99.82 30.95 78.28
C LYS A 550 -100.77 29.79 78.54
N VAL A 551 -100.30 28.54 78.47
CA VAL A 551 -101.10 27.36 78.85
C VAL A 551 -101.46 27.40 80.33
N ALA A 552 -100.54 27.80 81.22
CA ALA A 552 -100.82 27.96 82.64
C ALA A 552 -101.85 29.07 82.90
N GLU A 553 -101.75 30.19 82.19
CA GLU A 553 -102.69 31.32 82.26
C GLU A 553 -104.09 30.93 81.77
N VAL A 554 -104.18 30.22 80.63
CA VAL A 554 -105.43 29.67 80.09
C VAL A 554 -106.05 28.67 81.06
N ASN A 555 -105.27 27.79 81.68
CA ASN A 555 -105.78 26.85 82.68
C ASN A 555 -106.33 27.58 83.91
N ARG A 556 -105.68 28.67 84.35
CA ARG A 556 -106.15 29.51 85.46
C ARG A 556 -107.49 30.17 85.15
N VAL A 557 -107.61 30.78 83.97
CA VAL A 557 -108.86 31.38 83.47
C VAL A 557 -109.96 30.33 83.29
N ARG A 558 -109.61 29.12 82.83
CA ARG A 558 -110.56 28.01 82.68
C ARG A 558 -111.16 27.57 84.02
N VAL A 559 -110.36 27.54 85.09
CA VAL A 559 -110.83 27.23 86.45
C VAL A 559 -111.78 28.33 86.96
N GLU A 560 -111.42 29.60 86.77
CA GLU A 560 -112.29 30.74 87.13
C GLU A 560 -113.62 30.72 86.36
N LEU A 561 -113.60 30.40 85.06
CA LEU A 561 -114.80 30.22 84.24
C LEU A 561 -115.64 29.02 84.67
N GLN A 562 -115.03 27.94 85.16
CA GLN A 562 -115.74 26.79 85.71
C GLN A 562 -116.47 27.15 87.01
N GLU A 563 -115.83 27.91 87.91
CA GLU A 563 -116.50 28.42 89.11
C GLU A 563 -117.64 29.39 88.79
N GLN A 564 -117.45 30.29 87.81
CA GLN A 564 -118.50 31.19 87.35
C GLN A 564 -119.67 30.44 86.70
N ASN A 565 -119.41 29.42 85.88
CA ASN A 565 -120.46 28.58 85.31
C ASN A 565 -121.24 27.82 86.39
N GLY A 566 -120.56 27.32 87.43
CA GLY A 566 -121.23 26.69 88.57
C GLY A 566 -122.17 27.65 89.31
N ARG A 567 -121.76 28.91 89.51
CA ARG A 567 -122.61 29.95 90.10
C ARG A 567 -123.80 30.30 89.19
N LEU A 568 -123.58 30.45 87.89
CA LEU A 568 -124.63 30.76 86.92
C LEU A 568 -125.63 29.60 86.75
N GLN A 569 -125.21 28.35 86.85
CA GLN A 569 -126.13 27.19 86.84
C GLN A 569 -126.99 27.11 88.12
N ALA A 570 -126.44 27.49 89.27
CA ALA A 570 -127.22 27.63 90.50
C ALA A 570 -128.25 28.78 90.42
N GLU A 571 -127.90 29.89 89.76
CA GLU A 571 -128.85 30.99 89.51
C GLU A 571 -129.92 30.62 88.48
N LEU A 572 -129.58 29.85 87.43
CA LEU A 572 -130.53 29.40 86.41
C LEU A 572 -131.60 28.47 87.01
N THR A 573 -131.20 27.52 87.86
CA THR A 573 -132.13 26.62 88.56
C THR A 573 -133.04 27.38 89.55
N ALA A 574 -132.54 28.44 90.20
CA ALA A 574 -133.36 29.34 90.99
C ALA A 574 -134.35 30.17 90.13
N GLN A 575 -133.94 30.60 88.93
CA GLN A 575 -134.82 31.31 87.99
C GLN A 575 -135.91 30.40 87.39
N GLU A 576 -135.63 29.12 87.14
CA GLU A 576 -136.63 28.16 86.66
C GLU A 576 -137.73 27.92 87.72
N ALA A 577 -137.36 27.81 89.00
CA ALA A 577 -138.33 27.72 90.10
C ALA A 577 -139.19 29.00 90.25
N LEU A 578 -138.64 30.17 89.93
CA LEU A 578 -139.40 31.43 89.90
C LEU A 578 -140.31 31.54 88.67
N ARG A 579 -139.89 31.02 87.50
CA ARG A 579 -140.72 30.97 86.29
C ARG A 579 -141.94 30.08 86.44
N GLU A 580 -141.84 28.94 87.12
CA GLU A 580 -143.01 28.10 87.39
C GLU A 580 -144.04 28.80 88.30
N LYS A 581 -143.58 29.55 89.32
CA LYS A 581 -144.46 30.39 90.15
C LYS A 581 -145.10 31.54 89.36
N ALA A 582 -144.37 32.17 88.44
CA ALA A 582 -144.92 33.21 87.56
C ALA A 582 -145.97 32.65 86.58
N ALA A 583 -145.74 31.47 86.01
CA ALA A 583 -146.70 30.81 85.12
C ALA A 583 -148.00 30.38 85.84
N ALA A 584 -147.93 30.03 87.13
CA ALA A 584 -149.11 29.76 87.95
C ALA A 584 -149.94 31.03 88.21
N LEU A 585 -149.29 32.16 88.50
CA LEU A 585 -149.93 33.46 88.72
C LEU A 585 -150.54 34.05 87.43
N GLU A 586 -149.89 33.88 86.27
CA GLU A 586 -150.46 34.28 84.98
C GLU A 586 -151.73 33.51 84.61
N ARG A 587 -151.83 32.22 84.97
CA ARG A 587 -153.06 31.44 84.76
C ARG A 587 -154.22 31.95 85.62
N GLN A 588 -153.96 32.36 86.85
CA GLN A 588 -154.98 32.97 87.73
C GLN A 588 -155.42 34.35 87.22
N LEU A 589 -154.50 35.18 86.74
CA LEU A 589 -154.82 36.48 86.15
C LEU A 589 -155.62 36.38 84.84
N LYS A 590 -155.38 35.36 84.00
CA LYS A 590 -156.17 35.14 82.78
C LYS A 590 -157.63 34.76 83.06
N VAL A 591 -157.92 34.04 84.14
CA VAL A 591 -159.29 33.71 84.55
C VAL A 591 -160.00 34.98 85.06
N LEU A 592 -159.36 35.74 85.95
CA LEU A 592 -159.91 36.99 86.48
C LEU A 592 -160.15 38.07 85.40
N ALA A 593 -159.26 38.18 84.42
CA ALA A 593 -159.41 39.12 83.32
C ALA A 593 -160.54 38.74 82.33
N ARG A 594 -160.89 37.46 82.24
CA ARG A 594 -162.02 36.99 81.42
C ARG A 594 -163.35 37.37 82.08
N ASP A 595 -163.48 37.13 83.38
CA ASP A 595 -164.70 37.43 84.13
C ASP A 595 -164.97 38.94 84.19
N HIS A 596 -163.92 39.76 84.29
CA HIS A 596 -164.06 41.23 84.25
C HIS A 596 -164.46 41.78 82.86
N ARG A 597 -164.05 41.12 81.77
CA ARG A 597 -164.45 41.52 80.40
C ARG A 597 -165.90 41.17 80.08
N GLU A 598 -166.43 40.06 80.60
CA GLU A 598 -167.85 39.73 80.47
C GLU A 598 -168.72 40.73 81.24
N ALA A 599 -168.34 41.08 82.48
CA ALA A 599 -169.05 42.10 83.26
C ALA A 599 -169.04 43.51 82.63
N LEU A 600 -167.94 43.90 81.97
CA LEU A 600 -167.85 45.18 81.24
C LEU A 600 -168.74 45.21 79.99
N ARG A 601 -168.85 44.10 79.25
CA ARG A 601 -169.71 44.00 78.06
C ARG A 601 -171.20 44.15 78.41
N ASP A 602 -171.64 43.58 79.52
CA ASP A 602 -173.02 43.73 79.97
C ASP A 602 -173.34 45.18 80.37
N ARG A 603 -172.38 45.88 80.99
CA ARG A 603 -172.51 47.30 81.35
C ARG A 603 -172.44 48.25 80.17
N GLU A 604 -171.68 47.92 79.13
CA GLU A 604 -171.64 48.68 77.87
C GLU A 604 -172.94 48.53 77.08
N SER A 605 -173.56 47.35 77.09
CA SER A 605 -174.89 47.10 76.53
C SER A 605 -175.99 47.93 77.22
N GLU A 606 -175.99 48.01 78.55
CA GLU A 606 -176.91 48.89 79.31
C GLU A 606 -176.69 50.38 78.99
N ASN A 607 -175.44 50.82 78.85
CA ASN A 607 -175.11 52.22 78.52
C ASN A 607 -175.52 52.62 77.09
N ALA A 608 -175.41 51.71 76.13
CA ALA A 608 -175.85 51.96 74.76
C ALA A 608 -177.37 52.17 74.66
N SER A 609 -178.15 51.34 75.37
CA SER A 609 -179.61 51.45 75.50
C SER A 609 -180.08 52.79 76.10
N LEU A 610 -179.35 53.31 77.09
CA LEU A 610 -179.66 54.59 77.73
C LEU A 610 -179.28 55.81 76.86
N ARG A 611 -178.19 55.73 76.10
CA ARG A 611 -177.76 56.79 75.17
C ARG A 611 -178.71 56.93 73.98
N GLU A 612 -179.30 55.85 73.50
CA GLU A 612 -180.28 55.90 72.41
C GLU A 612 -181.61 56.56 72.82
N LYS A 613 -182.05 56.31 74.06
CA LYS A 613 -183.21 57.01 74.66
C LYS A 613 -182.96 58.50 74.89
N LEU A 614 -181.74 58.88 75.27
CA LEU A 614 -181.34 60.28 75.43
C LEU A 614 -181.36 61.03 74.09
N ARG A 615 -180.83 60.39 73.03
CA ARG A 615 -180.75 60.96 71.68
C ARG A 615 -182.13 61.21 71.06
N LEU A 616 -183.10 60.34 71.32
CA LEU A 616 -184.50 60.53 70.88
C LEU A 616 -185.17 61.70 71.61
N LYS A 617 -184.85 61.93 72.89
CA LYS A 617 -185.36 63.07 73.66
C LYS A 617 -184.71 64.40 73.27
N GLU A 618 -183.42 64.38 72.91
CA GLU A 618 -182.71 65.56 72.39
C GLU A 618 -183.24 65.98 71.01
N ALA A 619 -183.61 65.03 70.15
CA ALA A 619 -184.25 65.30 68.86
C ALA A 619 -185.66 65.94 69.02
N GLU A 620 -186.38 65.60 70.08
CA GLU A 620 -187.68 66.20 70.43
C GLU A 620 -187.51 67.66 70.90
N ILE A 621 -186.47 67.94 71.70
CA ILE A 621 -186.16 69.28 72.22
C ILE A 621 -185.64 70.22 71.12
N ALA A 622 -184.84 69.71 70.19
CA ALA A 622 -184.36 70.49 69.05
C ALA A 622 -185.51 70.96 68.15
N ARG A 623 -186.52 70.09 67.93
CA ARG A 623 -187.71 70.42 67.13
C ARG A 623 -188.54 71.56 67.73
N ILE A 624 -188.65 71.61 69.06
CA ILE A 624 -189.35 72.69 69.78
C ILE A 624 -188.59 74.02 69.68
N ARG A 625 -187.25 73.98 69.74
CA ARG A 625 -186.41 75.19 69.66
C ARG A 625 -186.43 75.83 68.27
N ASP A 626 -186.50 75.04 67.21
CA ASP A 626 -186.59 75.58 65.85
C ASP A 626 -187.96 76.23 65.56
N GLU A 627 -189.05 75.71 66.14
CA GLU A 627 -190.38 76.34 66.08
C GLU A 627 -190.42 77.68 66.85
N GLU A 628 -189.65 77.82 67.95
CA GLU A 628 -189.50 79.08 68.69
C GLU A 628 -188.61 80.10 67.97
N ALA A 629 -187.55 79.65 67.29
CA ALA A 629 -186.66 80.52 66.51
C ALA A 629 -187.39 81.18 65.31
N GLN A 630 -188.31 80.45 64.66
CA GLN A 630 -189.14 81.01 63.59
C GLN A 630 -190.14 82.09 64.09
N ARG A 631 -190.60 82.01 65.36
CA ARG A 631 -191.45 83.04 65.98
C ARG A 631 -190.69 84.31 66.36
N ALA A 632 -189.44 84.18 66.81
CA ALA A 632 -188.62 85.32 67.23
C ALA A 632 -188.19 86.21 66.05
N SER A 633 -187.92 85.60 64.88
CA SER A 633 -187.52 86.32 63.68
C SER A 633 -188.64 87.21 63.10
N LEU A 634 -189.90 86.75 63.17
CA LEU A 634 -191.08 87.52 62.76
C LEU A 634 -191.40 88.72 63.67
N LEU A 635 -190.82 88.78 64.87
CA LEU A 635 -190.98 89.91 65.82
C LEU A 635 -189.90 90.98 65.64
N GLN A 636 -188.71 90.61 65.16
CA GLN A 636 -187.63 91.57 64.91
C GLN A 636 -187.89 92.41 63.64
N SER A 637 -188.62 91.86 62.68
CA SER A 637 -189.15 92.60 61.51
C SER A 637 -190.21 93.66 61.87
N ALA A 638 -190.69 93.72 63.11
CA ALA A 638 -191.73 94.68 63.55
C ALA A 638 -191.18 95.92 64.32
N VAL A 639 -189.98 95.87 64.92
CA VAL A 639 -189.51 96.93 65.85
C VAL A 639 -188.65 98.01 65.17
N LEU A 640 -187.98 97.70 64.06
CA LEU A 640 -187.10 98.68 63.38
C LEU A 640 -187.84 99.68 62.47
N ALA A 641 -189.17 99.60 62.39
CA ALA A 641 -190.01 100.46 61.57
C ALA A 641 -190.53 101.76 62.27
N TYR A 642 -190.07 102.15 63.47
CA TYR A 642 -190.81 103.15 64.30
C TYR A 642 -190.08 104.41 64.86
N VAL A 643 -188.80 104.74 64.60
CA VAL A 643 -188.15 105.89 65.33
C VAL A 643 -187.44 107.00 64.49
N GLN A 644 -187.55 107.08 63.16
CA GLN A 644 -187.22 108.33 62.42
C GLN A 644 -188.26 108.63 61.33
N GLY A 645 -189.01 109.73 61.49
CA GLY A 645 -190.37 109.90 60.96
C GLY A 645 -190.52 110.42 59.53
N VAL A 646 -191.36 109.71 58.76
CA VAL A 646 -192.28 110.16 57.67
C VAL A 646 -193.53 109.24 57.76
N PRO A 647 -194.78 109.71 57.55
CA PRO A 647 -195.98 109.19 58.24
C PRO A 647 -196.86 108.29 57.33
N PRO A 648 -198.07 107.87 57.75
CA PRO A 648 -198.35 106.72 58.63
C PRO A 648 -199.25 105.71 57.90
N ARG A 649 -198.87 104.43 57.78
CA ARG A 649 -199.88 103.37 57.51
C ARG A 649 -199.29 101.97 57.51
N ALA A 650 -200.01 101.11 58.24
CA ALA A 650 -200.38 99.76 57.85
C ALA A 650 -199.22 98.76 57.69
N LEU A 651 -199.04 97.89 58.70
CA LEU A 651 -199.71 96.58 58.74
C LEU A 651 -198.98 95.59 57.84
N SER A 652 -198.34 94.60 58.45
CA SER A 652 -198.92 93.25 58.44
C SER A 652 -198.40 92.42 57.26
N PRO A 653 -198.62 91.11 57.27
CA PRO A 653 -197.70 90.23 57.97
C PRO A 653 -197.06 89.28 56.95
N PRO A 654 -197.38 88.00 56.92
CA PRO A 654 -196.43 86.95 57.14
C PRO A 654 -196.23 86.13 55.86
N LYS A 655 -195.17 85.33 55.86
CA LYS A 655 -195.15 83.90 55.51
C LYS A 655 -193.72 83.48 55.26
#